data_AF-A0A8J2YRC5-F1
#
_entry.id   AF-A0A8J2YRC5-F1
#
_cell.length_a   1.000
_cell.length_b   1.000
_cell.length_c   1.000
_cell.angle_alpha   90.00
_cell.angle_beta   90.00
_cell.angle_gamma   90.00
#
_symmetry.space_group_name_H-M   'P 1'
#
loop_
_entity.id
_entity.type
_entity.pdbx_description
1 polymer ?
#
loop_
_entity_poly.entity_id
_entity_poly.type
_entity_poly.pdbx_seq_one_letter_code
_entity_poly.pdbx_strand_id
1 'polypeptide(L)'
;MGKYVLPLIALLWVGLSLPVPAVYAASPPIIFSIADAKDGAITVPDPKTDGAISVTGDGQTPVKVWLYSWWLHRFVVEKDGSVTLEDQHASAQRITMHRVPAVFFIDGAGVLLPSLQPVNISAFSAKSSGGDAPRGGPVLAPALPKPSQPGEIVAVLVRNDTQVDLPSRVVTFGQAFAPGDFPDGDVLEAKTQNGTVAVQADIKARYPDRSVKHAVISLEAPALAHDANVAVMLSARSGTPSGALITPQTILAHGYDLLLRREFPATSGLPDLSVDAASLLESSAADSSITTWLSGPLASEYRVSKRIMPNFRITFDIRATADGGVRTDVIMSNDLAYLFPQPSVYSATVTQSGMATWKSPLLNHRRFQEWHKVFWNRETPMPSVVLDVGYLEKAGAVPDFDLSLGVSRDALRQGLTSVAKAEGEPLGAGPVMRKMATTGGRADIGPTTDWAANYLVSQDSDARTLMLAAADAAGSIPWHVRELDGRIVSALNHPRLFLDPRCKTVDCVPGGFVDPNSGWELDNAHTPDLAYVPYLTTGSHFYLDQLLAEANWIVLCQDPDYRKDATGLLLALSQVRGVAWSLREIANASWIAPDDEPLKAYFQSVFDNNMAALTQTYLVDRAMLPTGAIEGFVENPYDKTTVAPWQQDFLAITMSTQARRGLEPARKFAAWMTNFVAGRFTHGAEGFNPLHGPDYYSAYIDPQTKQPVNTWEKLYNLNFAGKPAPTKLDGTPQSKDDYAAIARAATASLFSVTQQPRALRAFAFLSANAEDMLKAFSNGNAFNINPRFADGHVLQDDEILYPAPGGGRLAAKTAHSMLIGGAGQITLQGMPGVTVMVGGSGATTMIGAKGANYFFAGAGDAAMAGAAGQNYFGLAAGRAQIDLAATDTAVDRIEGFKPGRDHVHLIGSETDLGKIIATGRKAESGSTVLTVGPGHTVEFVGLSPSDVSPAFFD
;
A
#
# COMPACT_ATOMS: atom_id res chain seq x y z
N MET A 1 -27.14 -15.13 -12.55
CA MET A 1 -27.21 -15.53 -13.97
C MET A 1 -25.93 -15.04 -14.65
N GLY A 2 -24.97 -15.93 -14.87
CA GLY A 2 -23.65 -15.58 -15.39
C GLY A 2 -23.61 -15.73 -16.91
N LYS A 3 -23.37 -14.62 -17.62
CA LYS A 3 -22.97 -14.61 -19.03
C LYS A 3 -21.56 -14.02 -19.10
N TYR A 4 -20.59 -14.78 -19.58
CA TYR A 4 -19.25 -14.26 -19.88
C TYR A 4 -19.33 -13.48 -21.20
N VAL A 5 -18.88 -12.23 -21.20
CA VAL A 5 -18.77 -11.38 -22.39
C VAL A 5 -17.30 -11.33 -22.76
N LEU A 6 -16.92 -11.92 -23.90
CA LEU A 6 -15.60 -11.74 -24.49
C LEU A 6 -15.61 -10.44 -25.31
N PRO A 7 -14.75 -9.44 -25.02
CA PRO A 7 -14.43 -8.40 -25.97
C PRO A 7 -13.34 -8.93 -26.93
N LEU A 8 -13.57 -8.82 -28.24
CA LEU A 8 -12.57 -9.07 -29.27
C LEU A 8 -11.81 -7.76 -29.55
N ILE A 9 -10.49 -7.75 -29.33
CA ILE A 9 -9.52 -6.80 -29.89
C ILE A 9 -8.83 -7.57 -31.04
N ALA A 10 -8.57 -7.09 -32.25
CA ALA A 10 -8.97 -5.94 -33.03
C ALA A 10 -8.58 -6.22 -34.49
N LEU A 11 -9.33 -5.69 -35.46
CA LEU A 11 -8.77 -5.26 -36.75
C LEU A 11 -8.97 -3.73 -36.75
N LEU A 12 -7.91 -2.99 -36.41
CA LEU A 12 -7.85 -1.52 -36.45
C LEU A 12 -8.11 -1.03 -37.88
N TRP A 13 -8.92 0.01 -38.10
CA TRP A 13 -8.42 1.39 -38.11
C TRP A 13 -9.53 2.45 -37.90
N VAL A 14 -9.24 3.43 -37.02
CA VAL A 14 -9.44 4.91 -37.10
C VAL A 14 -10.61 5.41 -37.98
N GLY A 15 -11.59 6.23 -37.60
CA GLY A 15 -11.82 7.24 -36.55
C GLY A 15 -12.88 8.23 -37.11
N LEU A 16 -13.50 9.06 -36.25
CA LEU A 16 -14.50 10.12 -36.55
C LEU A 16 -15.96 9.69 -36.82
N SER A 17 -16.88 10.35 -36.13
CA SER A 17 -18.28 10.46 -36.52
C SER A 17 -18.43 11.59 -37.56
N LEU A 18 -19.20 11.33 -38.63
CA LEU A 18 -20.29 12.14 -39.25
C LEU A 18 -20.42 11.87 -40.77
N PRO A 19 -21.57 12.22 -41.41
CA PRO A 19 -22.62 11.35 -41.94
C PRO A 19 -22.41 10.80 -43.38
N VAL A 20 -23.22 9.80 -43.76
CA VAL A 20 -23.22 9.09 -45.06
C VAL A 20 -23.75 9.97 -46.21
N PRO A 21 -23.23 9.82 -47.44
CA PRO A 21 -24.10 9.34 -48.52
C PRO A 21 -23.46 8.26 -49.43
N ALA A 22 -24.21 7.16 -49.56
CA ALA A 22 -24.41 6.25 -50.70
C ALA A 22 -23.28 5.86 -51.69
N VAL A 23 -23.29 4.55 -52.01
CA VAL A 23 -22.82 3.86 -53.22
C VAL A 23 -21.38 3.29 -53.21
N TYR A 24 -21.22 2.04 -52.75
CA TYR A 24 -21.00 0.86 -53.61
C TYR A 24 -20.97 -0.44 -52.78
N ALA A 25 -21.65 -1.45 -53.31
CA ALA A 25 -21.74 -2.82 -52.79
C ALA A 25 -20.53 -3.66 -53.26
N ALA A 26 -20.03 -4.53 -52.37
CA ALA A 26 -19.27 -5.77 -52.60
C ALA A 26 -18.13 -5.92 -51.57
N SER A 27 -18.44 -6.47 -50.39
CA SER A 27 -17.46 -7.12 -49.51
C SER A 27 -17.74 -8.62 -49.51
N PRO A 28 -16.72 -9.51 -49.54
CA PRO A 28 -16.95 -10.96 -49.56
C PRO A 28 -17.54 -11.44 -48.23
N PRO A 29 -18.33 -12.54 -48.23
CA PRO A 29 -18.85 -13.13 -46.99
C PRO A 29 -17.69 -13.62 -46.11
N ILE A 30 -17.81 -13.43 -44.80
CA ILE A 30 -16.92 -14.07 -43.83
C ILE A 30 -17.39 -15.52 -43.70
N ILE A 31 -16.49 -16.46 -43.95
CA ILE A 31 -16.77 -17.90 -43.89
C ILE A 31 -16.12 -18.46 -42.63
N PHE A 32 -16.84 -19.33 -41.91
CA PHE A 32 -16.30 -20.06 -40.77
C PHE A 32 -16.18 -21.53 -41.12
N SER A 33 -15.14 -22.18 -40.61
CA SER A 33 -14.97 -23.64 -40.71
C SER A 33 -14.84 -24.23 -39.31
N ILE A 34 -15.64 -25.25 -39.03
CA ILE A 34 -15.67 -25.95 -37.74
C ILE A 34 -15.04 -27.33 -37.95
N ALA A 35 -13.99 -27.65 -37.19
CA ALA A 35 -13.36 -28.97 -37.21
C ALA A 35 -14.07 -29.94 -36.24
N ASP A 36 -14.23 -31.22 -36.64
CA ASP A 36 -14.65 -32.37 -35.81
C ASP A 36 -15.99 -32.28 -35.05
N ALA A 37 -17.08 -31.95 -35.75
CA ALA A 37 -18.42 -32.19 -35.22
C ALA A 37 -18.77 -33.69 -35.28
N LYS A 38 -18.62 -34.43 -34.18
CA LYS A 38 -19.13 -35.81 -34.04
C LYS A 38 -20.54 -35.84 -33.44
N ASP A 39 -21.46 -36.39 -34.22
CA ASP A 39 -22.86 -36.71 -33.92
C ASP A 39 -23.71 -35.55 -33.34
N GLY A 40 -24.43 -34.89 -34.24
CA GLY A 40 -25.48 -33.91 -33.96
C GLY A 40 -25.83 -33.10 -35.22
N ALA A 41 -27.12 -32.95 -35.53
CA ALA A 41 -27.56 -32.11 -36.64
C ALA A 41 -27.28 -30.62 -36.32
N ILE A 42 -26.53 -29.93 -37.19
CA ILE A 42 -26.34 -28.49 -37.11
C ILE A 42 -27.47 -27.82 -37.89
N THR A 43 -28.33 -27.08 -37.20
CA THR A 43 -29.42 -26.35 -37.84
C THR A 43 -28.98 -24.92 -38.15
N VAL A 44 -28.88 -24.56 -39.42
CA VAL A 44 -28.53 -23.21 -39.90
C VAL A 44 -29.73 -22.62 -40.64
N PRO A 45 -30.19 -21.40 -40.32
CA PRO A 45 -31.27 -20.77 -41.08
C PRO A 45 -30.81 -20.44 -42.51
N ASP A 46 -31.67 -20.70 -43.50
CA ASP A 46 -31.51 -20.24 -44.87
C ASP A 46 -32.04 -18.80 -44.98
N PRO A 47 -31.17 -17.79 -45.21
CA PRO A 47 -31.59 -16.39 -45.26
C PRO A 47 -32.47 -16.05 -46.47
N LYS A 48 -32.78 -17.01 -47.37
CA LYS A 48 -33.71 -16.81 -48.48
C LYS A 48 -35.11 -17.38 -48.27
N THR A 49 -35.33 -18.24 -47.27
CA THR A 49 -36.60 -19.01 -47.18
C THR A 49 -37.26 -19.08 -45.81
N ASP A 50 -36.74 -18.39 -44.78
CA ASP A 50 -37.20 -18.51 -43.37
C ASP A 50 -37.21 -19.96 -42.82
N GLY A 51 -36.56 -20.89 -43.55
CA GLY A 51 -36.42 -22.29 -43.18
C GLY A 51 -35.08 -22.59 -42.53
N ALA A 52 -35.02 -23.71 -41.80
CA ALA A 52 -33.82 -24.24 -41.18
C ALA A 52 -33.23 -25.38 -42.02
N ILE A 53 -31.97 -25.26 -42.46
CA ILE A 53 -31.21 -26.35 -43.08
C ILE A 53 -30.52 -27.14 -41.97
N SER A 54 -30.81 -28.43 -41.86
CA SER A 54 -30.05 -29.33 -40.99
C SER A 54 -28.90 -29.95 -41.77
N VAL A 55 -27.67 -29.70 -41.32
CA VAL A 55 -26.45 -30.31 -41.86
C VAL A 55 -25.94 -31.34 -40.85
N THR A 56 -25.91 -32.61 -41.24
CA THR A 56 -25.28 -33.69 -40.48
C THR A 56 -23.83 -33.83 -40.92
N GLY A 57 -22.89 -33.58 -40.00
CA GLY A 57 -21.46 -33.81 -40.23
C GLY A 57 -21.10 -35.29 -40.02
N ASP A 58 -20.19 -35.81 -40.83
CA ASP A 58 -19.68 -37.20 -40.77
C ASP A 58 -18.50 -37.38 -39.78
N GLY A 59 -18.18 -36.33 -39.01
CA GLY A 59 -17.07 -36.34 -38.06
C GLY A 59 -15.68 -36.37 -38.69
N GLN A 60 -15.55 -36.10 -40.00
CA GLN A 60 -14.25 -35.94 -40.68
C GLN A 60 -14.17 -34.68 -41.56
N THR A 61 -15.30 -34.15 -42.02
CA THR A 61 -15.34 -32.99 -42.93
C THR A 61 -15.70 -31.70 -42.19
N PRO A 62 -14.90 -30.61 -42.29
CA PRO A 62 -15.22 -29.36 -41.62
C PRO A 62 -16.52 -28.73 -42.13
N VAL A 63 -17.43 -28.38 -41.21
CA VAL A 63 -18.70 -27.75 -41.58
C VAL A 63 -18.45 -26.26 -41.86
N LYS A 64 -18.80 -25.81 -43.06
CA LYS A 64 -18.69 -24.39 -43.46
C LYS A 64 -20.03 -23.69 -43.29
N VAL A 65 -20.08 -22.67 -42.43
CA VAL A 65 -21.28 -21.86 -42.22
C VAL A 65 -21.09 -20.51 -42.91
N TRP A 66 -22.03 -20.16 -43.79
CA TRP A 66 -22.01 -18.93 -44.57
C TRP A 66 -22.87 -17.87 -43.87
N LEU A 67 -22.24 -16.80 -43.39
CA LEU A 67 -22.96 -15.61 -42.91
C LEU A 67 -22.87 -14.53 -43.99
N TYR A 68 -23.98 -14.32 -44.69
CA TYR A 68 -24.12 -13.15 -45.56
C TYR A 68 -24.70 -12.02 -44.73
N SER A 69 -23.89 -11.08 -44.23
CA SER A 69 -24.48 -9.83 -43.73
C SER A 69 -23.52 -8.69 -43.42
N TRP A 70 -24.08 -7.50 -43.55
CA TRP A 70 -23.57 -6.18 -43.17
C TRP A 70 -23.86 -5.85 -41.68
N TRP A 71 -24.02 -6.87 -40.82
CA TRP A 71 -24.53 -6.75 -39.43
C TRP A 71 -23.49 -7.19 -38.38
N LEU A 72 -23.56 -6.63 -37.17
CA LEU A 72 -22.73 -6.98 -36.01
C LEU A 72 -23.28 -8.24 -35.32
N HIS A 73 -22.50 -9.32 -35.35
CA HIS A 73 -22.81 -10.58 -34.64
C HIS A 73 -22.02 -10.70 -33.34
N ARG A 74 -22.65 -11.27 -32.31
CA ARG A 74 -22.02 -11.58 -31.02
C ARG A 74 -21.84 -13.08 -30.86
N PHE A 75 -20.65 -13.50 -30.44
CA PHE A 75 -20.37 -14.87 -30.01
C PHE A 75 -20.43 -14.97 -28.49
N VAL A 76 -21.10 -15.99 -27.99
CA VAL A 76 -21.22 -16.32 -26.56
C VAL A 76 -20.78 -17.76 -26.39
N VAL A 77 -19.78 -18.01 -25.55
CA VAL A 77 -19.45 -19.38 -25.13
C VAL A 77 -20.26 -19.67 -23.87
N GLU A 78 -21.18 -20.62 -23.97
CA GLU A 78 -22.05 -21.05 -22.89
C GLU A 78 -21.32 -22.03 -21.95
N LYS A 79 -21.85 -22.18 -20.73
CA LYS A 79 -21.20 -22.97 -19.67
C LYS A 79 -21.04 -24.45 -19.99
N ASP A 80 -21.85 -24.98 -20.91
CA ASP A 80 -21.79 -26.36 -21.39
C ASP A 80 -20.75 -26.56 -22.51
N GLY A 81 -19.97 -25.52 -22.83
CA GLY A 81 -19.00 -25.51 -23.93
C GLY A 81 -19.62 -25.32 -25.31
N SER A 82 -20.92 -25.01 -25.39
CA SER A 82 -21.55 -24.62 -26.64
C SER A 82 -21.24 -23.16 -26.99
N VAL A 83 -21.32 -22.83 -28.28
CA VAL A 83 -21.12 -21.48 -28.80
C VAL A 83 -22.42 -20.98 -29.39
N THR A 84 -22.95 -19.90 -28.85
CA THR A 84 -24.13 -19.22 -29.38
C THR A 84 -23.72 -18.00 -30.19
N LEU A 85 -24.19 -17.93 -31.44
CA LEU A 85 -24.16 -16.74 -32.27
C LEU A 85 -25.47 -15.97 -32.08
N GLU A 86 -25.39 -14.69 -31.72
CA GLU A 86 -26.52 -13.78 -31.59
C GLU A 86 -26.39 -12.61 -32.57
N ASP A 87 -27.45 -12.34 -33.34
CA ASP A 87 -27.60 -11.08 -34.07
C ASP A 87 -27.96 -9.96 -33.09
N GLN A 88 -27.23 -8.84 -33.09
CA GLN A 88 -27.45 -7.74 -32.14
C GLN A 88 -28.64 -6.83 -32.49
N HIS A 89 -29.26 -6.95 -33.68
CA HIS A 89 -30.33 -6.04 -34.12
C HIS A 89 -31.73 -6.66 -34.21
N ALA A 90 -31.85 -7.99 -34.23
CA ALA A 90 -33.14 -8.69 -34.24
C ALA A 90 -33.27 -9.61 -33.03
N SER A 91 -34.30 -9.40 -32.20
CA SER A 91 -34.56 -10.09 -30.94
C SER A 91 -34.94 -11.58 -31.03
N ALA A 92 -34.60 -12.30 -32.11
CA ALA A 92 -35.09 -13.67 -32.30
C ALA A 92 -34.16 -14.69 -32.99
N GLN A 93 -32.95 -14.35 -33.47
CA GLN A 93 -32.08 -15.35 -34.12
C GLN A 93 -30.86 -15.70 -33.27
N ARG A 94 -30.91 -16.92 -32.69
CA ARG A 94 -29.83 -17.55 -31.93
C ARG A 94 -29.47 -18.88 -32.59
N ILE A 95 -28.20 -19.05 -32.94
CA ILE A 95 -27.67 -20.33 -33.39
C ILE A 95 -26.75 -20.85 -32.29
N THR A 96 -27.11 -21.96 -31.64
CA THR A 96 -26.28 -22.58 -30.60
C THR A 96 -25.63 -23.84 -31.16
N MET A 97 -24.31 -23.90 -31.06
CA MET A 97 -23.46 -24.96 -31.61
C MET A 97 -22.80 -25.70 -30.46
N HIS A 98 -23.09 -26.99 -30.29
CA HIS A 98 -22.49 -27.80 -29.22
C HIS A 98 -21.21 -28.49 -29.69
N ARG A 99 -20.27 -28.73 -28.76
CA ARG A 99 -19.02 -29.48 -28.99
C ARG A 99 -18.12 -28.91 -30.08
N VAL A 100 -17.92 -27.59 -30.08
CA VAL A 100 -17.00 -26.91 -31.00
C VAL A 100 -15.60 -26.92 -30.36
N PRO A 101 -14.60 -27.65 -30.89
CA PRO A 101 -13.26 -27.70 -30.28
C PRO A 101 -12.47 -26.41 -30.55
N ALA A 102 -12.65 -25.82 -31.73
CA ALA A 102 -12.07 -24.55 -32.12
C ALA A 102 -12.92 -23.84 -33.19
N VAL A 103 -12.81 -22.51 -33.26
CA VAL A 103 -13.39 -21.69 -34.33
C VAL A 103 -12.27 -21.07 -35.15
N PHE A 104 -12.31 -21.29 -36.47
CA PHE A 104 -11.37 -20.74 -37.44
C PHE A 104 -12.03 -19.69 -38.32
N PHE A 105 -11.31 -18.62 -38.59
CA PHE A 105 -11.73 -17.55 -39.51
C PHE A 105 -11.03 -17.76 -40.85
N ILE A 106 -11.82 -17.92 -41.92
CA ILE A 106 -11.32 -18.10 -43.28
C ILE A 106 -11.92 -17.02 -44.20
N ASP A 107 -11.20 -16.65 -45.24
CA ASP A 107 -11.69 -15.70 -46.24
C ASP A 107 -12.74 -16.32 -47.19
N GLY A 108 -13.27 -15.50 -48.10
CA GLY A 108 -14.25 -15.93 -49.12
C GLY A 108 -13.76 -17.00 -50.10
N ALA A 109 -12.44 -17.28 -50.14
CA ALA A 109 -11.80 -18.32 -50.93
C ALA A 109 -11.50 -19.59 -50.10
N GLY A 110 -11.73 -19.54 -48.78
CA GLY A 110 -11.55 -20.65 -47.86
C GLY A 110 -10.13 -20.77 -47.27
N VAL A 111 -9.34 -19.70 -47.32
CA VAL A 111 -7.98 -19.64 -46.77
C VAL A 111 -8.00 -19.07 -45.34
N LEU A 112 -7.24 -19.68 -44.43
CA LEU A 112 -7.05 -19.22 -43.04
C LEU A 112 -6.51 -17.79 -42.99
N LEU A 113 -7.19 -16.92 -42.23
CA LEU A 113 -6.75 -15.55 -41.99
C LEU A 113 -5.63 -15.55 -40.93
N PRO A 114 -4.34 -15.33 -41.29
CA PRO A 114 -3.21 -15.54 -40.39
C PRO A 114 -3.14 -14.53 -39.23
N SER A 115 -3.84 -13.40 -39.37
CA SER A 115 -3.92 -12.34 -38.35
C SER A 115 -4.93 -12.64 -37.23
N LEU A 116 -5.71 -13.72 -37.33
CA LEU A 116 -6.69 -14.13 -36.32
C LEU A 116 -6.29 -15.50 -35.77
N GLN A 117 -5.79 -15.52 -34.53
CA GLN A 117 -5.49 -16.77 -33.82
C GLN A 117 -6.76 -17.63 -33.70
N PRO A 118 -6.69 -18.96 -33.93
CA PRO A 118 -7.82 -19.86 -33.70
C PRO A 118 -8.30 -19.77 -32.25
N VAL A 119 -9.61 -19.62 -32.04
CA VAL A 119 -10.17 -19.65 -30.69
C VAL A 119 -10.36 -21.11 -30.30
N ASN A 120 -9.47 -21.62 -29.43
CA ASN A 120 -9.52 -22.99 -28.96
C ASN A 120 -10.47 -23.10 -27.76
N ILE A 121 -11.63 -23.72 -27.95
CA ILE A 121 -12.74 -23.76 -26.98
C ILE A 121 -12.55 -24.89 -25.98
N SER A 122 -11.79 -25.93 -26.34
CA SER A 122 -11.41 -27.03 -25.45
C SER A 122 -10.60 -26.57 -24.21
N ALA A 123 -9.92 -25.41 -24.28
CA ALA A 123 -9.25 -24.78 -23.14
C ALA A 123 -10.23 -24.19 -22.10
N PHE A 124 -11.50 -23.95 -22.48
CA PHE A 124 -12.53 -23.42 -21.57
C PHE A 124 -13.31 -24.55 -20.86
N SER A 125 -13.44 -25.74 -21.47
CA SER A 125 -14.10 -26.88 -20.82
C SER A 125 -13.21 -27.58 -19.78
N ALA A 126 -11.89 -27.45 -19.86
CA ALA A 126 -10.97 -27.95 -18.84
C ALA A 126 -11.05 -27.19 -17.50
N LYS A 127 -11.72 -26.02 -17.46
CA LYS A 127 -12.00 -25.28 -16.22
C LYS A 127 -13.32 -25.67 -15.52
N SER A 128 -14.10 -26.62 -16.05
CA SER A 128 -15.42 -26.97 -15.50
C SER A 128 -15.56 -28.37 -14.87
N SER A 129 -14.46 -29.10 -14.67
CA SER A 129 -14.47 -30.36 -13.90
C SER A 129 -14.15 -30.17 -12.40
N GLY A 130 -14.02 -28.94 -11.93
CA GLY A 130 -14.17 -28.61 -10.50
C GLY A 130 -15.64 -28.29 -10.20
N GLY A 131 -16.36 -29.25 -9.60
CA GLY A 131 -17.66 -28.98 -8.98
C GLY A 131 -17.55 -27.83 -7.99
N ASP A 132 -18.67 -27.17 -7.68
CA ASP A 132 -18.82 -26.09 -6.70
C ASP A 132 -17.82 -26.22 -5.54
N ALA A 133 -16.65 -25.59 -5.68
CA ALA A 133 -15.81 -25.30 -4.53
C ALA A 133 -16.53 -24.15 -3.82
N PRO A 134 -16.84 -24.28 -2.52
CA PRO A 134 -17.26 -23.12 -1.76
C PRO A 134 -16.20 -22.03 -1.92
N ARG A 135 -16.66 -20.78 -2.09
CA ARG A 135 -15.93 -19.53 -1.82
C ARG A 135 -14.68 -19.78 -0.98
N GLY A 136 -13.50 -19.81 -1.63
CA GLY A 136 -12.24 -19.77 -0.89
C GLY A 136 -12.23 -18.49 -0.06
N GLY A 137 -11.77 -18.57 1.20
CA GLY A 137 -11.61 -17.41 2.06
C GLY A 137 -10.70 -16.33 1.47
N PRO A 138 -10.53 -15.21 2.17
CA PRO A 138 -9.57 -14.18 1.75
C PRO A 138 -8.17 -14.78 1.53
N VAL A 139 -7.43 -14.19 0.60
CA VAL A 139 -6.05 -14.56 0.28
C VAL A 139 -5.12 -14.02 1.35
N LEU A 140 -4.48 -14.92 2.08
CA LEU A 140 -3.51 -14.63 3.13
C LEU A 140 -2.09 -14.84 2.60
N ALA A 141 -1.14 -14.07 3.14
CA ALA A 141 0.27 -14.36 2.94
C ALA A 141 0.61 -15.78 3.43
N PRO A 142 1.39 -16.56 2.68
CA PRO A 142 1.89 -17.85 3.14
C PRO A 142 2.69 -17.72 4.44
N ALA A 143 2.53 -18.68 5.34
CA ALA A 143 3.37 -18.74 6.55
C ALA A 143 4.83 -19.02 6.19
N LEU A 144 5.74 -18.32 6.86
CA LEU A 144 7.18 -18.45 6.69
C LEU A 144 7.84 -19.03 7.94
N PRO A 145 8.88 -19.89 7.80
CA PRO A 145 9.69 -20.31 8.94
C PRO A 145 10.29 -19.11 9.66
N LYS A 146 10.22 -19.10 10.99
CA LYS A 146 10.83 -18.05 11.81
C LYS A 146 12.29 -18.40 12.15
N PRO A 147 13.17 -17.40 12.28
CA PRO A 147 14.53 -17.60 12.77
C PRO A 147 14.53 -18.34 14.11
N SER A 148 15.38 -19.35 14.22
CA SER A 148 15.51 -20.22 15.40
C SER A 148 16.96 -20.48 15.80
N GLN A 149 17.92 -20.25 14.90
CA GLN A 149 19.35 -20.43 15.14
C GLN A 149 20.11 -19.10 15.18
N PRO A 150 21.27 -19.04 15.84
CA PRO A 150 22.13 -17.85 15.82
C PRO A 150 22.51 -17.44 14.39
N GLY A 151 22.38 -16.15 14.09
CA GLY A 151 22.70 -15.58 12.78
C GLY A 151 21.58 -15.67 11.74
N GLU A 152 20.52 -16.46 11.97
CA GLU A 152 19.32 -16.43 11.14
C GLU A 152 18.59 -15.10 11.30
N ILE A 153 18.17 -14.50 10.17
CA ILE A 153 17.57 -13.16 10.14
C ILE A 153 16.10 -13.22 9.76
N VAL A 154 15.82 -13.74 8.56
CA VAL A 154 14.47 -13.73 7.97
C VAL A 154 14.38 -14.78 6.88
N ALA A 155 13.23 -15.44 6.78
CA ALA A 155 12.94 -16.34 5.66
C ALA A 155 12.21 -15.63 4.53
N VAL A 156 12.46 -16.06 3.31
CA VAL A 156 11.62 -15.80 2.13
C VAL A 156 11.11 -17.11 1.56
N LEU A 157 9.98 -17.08 0.85
CA LEU A 157 9.49 -18.25 0.11
C LEU A 157 9.57 -17.97 -1.38
N VAL A 158 10.30 -18.83 -2.10
CA VAL A 158 10.35 -18.79 -3.56
C VAL A 158 9.30 -19.75 -4.09
N ARG A 159 8.35 -19.25 -4.88
CA ARG A 159 7.16 -20.00 -5.30
C ARG A 159 7.00 -19.98 -6.82
N ASN A 160 6.61 -21.12 -7.38
CA ASN A 160 6.20 -21.23 -8.76
C ASN A 160 4.68 -21.07 -8.86
N ASP A 161 4.21 -19.87 -9.19
CA ASP A 161 2.78 -19.56 -9.37
C ASP A 161 2.27 -19.91 -10.77
N THR A 162 3.05 -20.65 -11.56
CA THR A 162 2.75 -20.95 -12.95
C THR A 162 2.32 -22.39 -13.14
N GLN A 163 1.72 -22.68 -14.28
CA GLN A 163 1.25 -24.02 -14.66
C GLN A 163 2.32 -24.85 -15.38
N VAL A 164 3.58 -24.45 -15.28
CA VAL A 164 4.72 -25.14 -15.89
C VAL A 164 5.84 -25.26 -14.86
N ASP A 165 6.64 -26.32 -14.99
CA ASP A 165 7.83 -26.49 -14.16
C ASP A 165 8.88 -25.42 -14.51
N LEU A 166 9.51 -24.84 -13.49
CA LEU A 166 10.55 -23.85 -13.63
C LEU A 166 11.93 -24.48 -13.39
N PRO A 167 12.89 -24.35 -14.32
CA PRO A 167 14.28 -24.72 -14.05
C PRO A 167 14.92 -23.80 -13.00
N SER A 168 16.03 -24.27 -12.42
CA SER A 168 16.89 -23.46 -11.55
C SER A 168 17.25 -22.14 -12.23
N ARG A 169 17.15 -21.04 -11.50
CA ARG A 169 17.40 -19.70 -12.04
C ARG A 169 17.65 -18.66 -10.97
N VAL A 170 18.31 -17.57 -11.35
CA VAL A 170 18.54 -16.46 -10.42
C VAL A 170 17.29 -15.57 -10.34
N VAL A 171 16.80 -15.35 -9.11
CA VAL A 171 15.78 -14.34 -8.81
C VAL A 171 16.37 -13.17 -8.06
N THR A 172 15.76 -12.00 -8.22
CA THR A 172 16.20 -10.76 -7.58
C THR A 172 15.02 -10.05 -6.93
N PHE A 173 15.20 -9.57 -5.70
CA PHE A 173 14.16 -8.88 -4.93
C PHE A 173 14.79 -7.89 -3.94
N GLY A 174 14.01 -6.91 -3.48
CA GLY A 174 14.42 -6.00 -2.42
C GLY A 174 14.07 -6.58 -1.04
N GLN A 175 14.95 -6.39 -0.07
CA GLN A 175 14.73 -6.79 1.33
C GLN A 175 15.18 -5.67 2.26
N ALA A 176 14.28 -5.26 3.17
CA ALA A 176 14.66 -4.43 4.31
C ALA A 176 15.02 -5.30 5.52
N PHE A 177 15.97 -4.85 6.32
CA PHE A 177 16.48 -5.53 7.51
C PHE A 177 16.22 -4.67 8.73
N ALA A 178 15.95 -5.27 9.89
CA ALA A 178 15.84 -4.52 11.13
C ALA A 178 17.24 -4.04 11.60
N PRO A 179 17.33 -2.92 12.35
CA PRO A 179 18.60 -2.43 12.88
C PRO A 179 19.38 -3.53 13.61
N GLY A 180 20.66 -3.67 13.30
CA GLY A 180 21.56 -4.68 13.87
C GLY A 180 21.46 -6.10 13.31
N ASP A 181 20.36 -6.49 12.63
CA ASP A 181 20.17 -7.89 12.19
C ASP A 181 21.12 -8.30 11.05
N PHE A 182 21.53 -7.35 10.19
CA PHE A 182 22.55 -7.57 9.16
C PHE A 182 23.71 -6.57 9.35
N PRO A 183 24.76 -6.93 10.13
CA PRO A 183 25.86 -6.04 10.48
C PRO A 183 26.70 -5.56 9.29
N ASP A 184 27.44 -4.45 9.48
CA ASP A 184 28.40 -3.97 8.47
C ASP A 184 29.58 -4.94 8.32
N GLY A 185 30.02 -5.17 7.08
CA GLY A 185 31.11 -6.09 6.75
C GLY A 185 30.74 -7.58 6.71
N ASP A 186 29.55 -7.97 7.16
CA ASP A 186 29.05 -9.34 7.00
C ASP A 186 28.53 -9.59 5.57
N VAL A 187 28.37 -10.87 5.23
CA VAL A 187 27.73 -11.36 4.00
C VAL A 187 26.51 -12.19 4.33
N LEU A 188 25.58 -12.33 3.37
CA LEU A 188 24.46 -13.25 3.52
C LEU A 188 24.85 -14.69 3.18
N GLU A 189 24.25 -15.61 3.92
CA GLU A 189 24.12 -17.02 3.58
C GLU A 189 22.63 -17.35 3.42
N ALA A 190 22.28 -18.18 2.44
CA ALA A 190 20.91 -18.61 2.18
C ALA A 190 20.80 -20.13 2.30
N LYS A 191 19.92 -20.60 3.18
CA LYS A 191 19.71 -22.03 3.45
C LYS A 191 18.28 -22.45 3.14
N THR A 192 18.17 -23.57 2.43
CA THR A 192 16.93 -24.33 2.24
C THR A 192 16.96 -25.57 3.12
N GLN A 193 15.84 -26.30 3.18
CA GLN A 193 15.81 -27.63 3.82
C GLN A 193 16.79 -28.62 3.16
N ASN A 194 17.16 -28.39 1.90
CA ASN A 194 18.02 -29.28 1.10
C ASN A 194 19.49 -28.81 1.07
N GLY A 195 19.85 -27.76 1.81
CA GLY A 195 21.21 -27.22 1.88
C GLY A 195 21.33 -25.75 1.50
N THR A 196 22.57 -25.28 1.38
CA THR A 196 22.90 -23.88 1.04
C THR A 196 22.69 -23.62 -0.44
N VAL A 197 22.08 -22.47 -0.77
CA VAL A 197 21.94 -21.95 -2.13
C VAL A 197 22.74 -20.66 -2.26
N ALA A 198 23.22 -20.36 -3.48
CA ALA A 198 24.02 -19.17 -3.70
C ALA A 198 23.16 -17.90 -3.51
N VAL A 199 23.73 -16.92 -2.78
CA VAL A 199 23.11 -15.62 -2.55
C VAL A 199 24.14 -14.51 -2.67
N GLN A 200 23.71 -13.37 -3.19
CA GLN A 200 24.44 -12.11 -3.15
C GLN A 200 23.52 -11.00 -2.63
N ALA A 201 24.11 -10.01 -1.98
CA ALA A 201 23.39 -8.85 -1.47
C ALA A 201 24.08 -7.56 -1.95
N ASP A 202 23.36 -6.78 -2.74
CA ASP A 202 23.76 -5.45 -3.18
C ASP A 202 23.20 -4.43 -2.19
N ILE A 203 24.03 -4.01 -1.24
CA ILE A 203 23.63 -3.11 -0.15
C ILE A 203 23.33 -1.73 -0.71
N LYS A 204 22.13 -1.21 -0.41
CA LYS A 204 21.67 0.11 -0.89
C LYS A 204 21.70 1.13 0.22
N ALA A 205 21.04 0.84 1.34
CA ALA A 205 20.92 1.79 2.44
C ALA A 205 21.36 1.16 3.76
N ARG A 206 21.91 1.99 4.66
CA ARG A 206 22.29 1.59 6.02
C ARG A 206 21.60 2.43 7.09
N TYR A 207 21.56 1.88 8.30
CA TYR A 207 21.19 2.61 9.51
C TYR A 207 22.38 3.41 10.07
N PRO A 208 22.15 4.34 11.03
CA PRO A 208 23.23 5.07 11.69
C PRO A 208 24.26 4.17 12.40
N ASP A 209 23.86 2.98 12.88
CA ASP A 209 24.74 1.97 13.47
C ASP A 209 25.54 1.16 12.43
N ARG A 210 25.43 1.52 11.15
CA ARG A 210 26.05 0.91 9.97
C ARG A 210 25.46 -0.43 9.53
N SER A 211 24.52 -1.02 10.28
CA SER A 211 23.85 -2.23 9.83
C SER A 211 23.09 -1.96 8.52
N VAL A 212 22.96 -2.99 7.69
CA VAL A 212 22.22 -2.91 6.44
C VAL A 212 20.76 -2.63 6.76
N LYS A 213 20.18 -1.64 6.07
CA LYS A 213 18.76 -1.28 6.13
C LYS A 213 18.00 -1.85 4.96
N HIS A 214 18.54 -1.70 3.74
CA HIS A 214 17.94 -2.21 2.52
C HIS A 214 19.02 -2.71 1.57
N ALA A 215 18.77 -3.86 0.96
CA ALA A 215 19.61 -4.43 -0.07
C ALA A 215 18.77 -5.08 -1.17
N VAL A 216 19.33 -5.15 -2.37
CA VAL A 216 18.79 -5.99 -3.45
C VAL A 216 19.46 -7.36 -3.36
N ILE A 217 18.67 -8.39 -3.10
CA ILE A 217 19.14 -9.77 -2.95
C ILE A 217 19.01 -10.46 -4.29
N SER A 218 20.08 -11.13 -4.74
CA SER A 218 19.99 -12.09 -5.84
C SER A 218 20.27 -13.49 -5.33
N LEU A 219 19.40 -14.43 -5.67
CA LEU A 219 19.35 -15.78 -5.10
C LEU A 219 19.23 -16.79 -6.23
N GLU A 220 20.05 -17.85 -6.18
CA GLU A 220 19.86 -19.00 -7.06
C GLU A 220 18.70 -19.86 -6.56
N ALA A 221 17.52 -19.64 -7.14
CA ALA A 221 16.33 -20.44 -6.84
C ALA A 221 16.49 -21.84 -7.48
N PRO A 222 16.26 -22.93 -6.74
CA PRO A 222 16.31 -24.27 -7.29
C PRO A 222 15.21 -24.47 -8.33
N ALA A 223 15.29 -25.58 -9.09
CA ALA A 223 14.19 -25.99 -9.95
C ALA A 223 12.92 -26.24 -9.11
N LEU A 224 11.77 -25.76 -9.59
CA LEU A 224 10.49 -25.84 -8.91
C LEU A 224 9.45 -26.45 -9.85
N ALA A 225 8.79 -27.52 -9.42
CA ALA A 225 7.60 -28.01 -10.11
C ALA A 225 6.49 -26.93 -10.12
N HIS A 226 5.53 -27.05 -11.02
CA HIS A 226 4.34 -26.20 -11.01
C HIS A 226 3.68 -26.20 -9.62
N ASP A 227 3.23 -25.03 -9.16
CA ASP A 227 2.63 -24.80 -7.84
C ASP A 227 3.52 -25.15 -6.62
N ALA A 228 4.80 -25.51 -6.82
CA ALA A 228 5.74 -25.82 -5.76
C ALA A 228 6.38 -24.56 -5.17
N ASN A 229 6.92 -24.69 -3.96
CA ASN A 229 7.64 -23.63 -3.29
C ASN A 229 8.81 -24.16 -2.45
N VAL A 230 9.75 -23.27 -2.12
CA VAL A 230 10.88 -23.55 -1.25
C VAL A 230 11.12 -22.37 -0.30
N ALA A 231 11.22 -22.65 0.99
CA ALA A 231 11.59 -21.66 1.99
C ALA A 231 13.11 -21.50 2.04
N VAL A 232 13.56 -20.26 2.13
CA VAL A 232 14.97 -19.88 2.14
C VAL A 232 15.21 -18.97 3.34
N MET A 233 15.97 -19.46 4.32
CA MET A 233 16.40 -18.68 5.47
C MET A 233 17.64 -17.87 5.11
N LEU A 234 17.56 -16.55 5.24
CA LEU A 234 18.70 -15.64 5.12
C LEU A 234 19.38 -15.49 6.48
N SER A 235 20.70 -15.59 6.49
CA SER A 235 21.54 -15.47 7.70
C SER A 235 22.71 -14.53 7.46
N ALA A 236 23.11 -13.72 8.43
CA ALA A 236 24.36 -12.97 8.38
C ALA A 236 25.52 -13.81 8.89
N ARG A 237 26.66 -13.68 8.23
CA ARG A 237 27.93 -14.26 8.69
C ARG A 237 29.10 -13.39 8.25
N SER A 238 30.20 -13.45 8.99
CA SER A 238 31.44 -12.81 8.54
C SER A 238 32.01 -13.52 7.31
N GLY A 239 32.49 -12.73 6.36
CA GLY A 239 33.06 -13.22 5.12
C GLY A 239 33.21 -12.13 4.08
N THR A 240 33.73 -12.49 2.92
CA THR A 240 33.82 -11.62 1.75
C THR A 240 33.07 -12.26 0.60
N PRO A 241 32.36 -11.48 -0.23
CA PRO A 241 31.80 -11.99 -1.48
C PRO A 241 32.89 -12.65 -2.33
N SER A 242 32.58 -13.77 -2.96
CA SER A 242 33.51 -14.52 -3.82
C SER A 242 32.82 -14.93 -5.12
N GLY A 243 33.54 -14.85 -6.23
CA GLY A 243 33.05 -15.25 -7.56
C GLY A 243 33.49 -14.26 -8.63
N ALA A 244 33.48 -14.69 -9.89
CA ALA A 244 33.77 -13.82 -11.01
C ALA A 244 32.60 -12.87 -11.27
N LEU A 245 32.87 -11.58 -11.45
CA LEU A 245 31.84 -10.59 -11.76
C LEU A 245 31.28 -10.80 -13.17
N ILE A 246 29.98 -10.61 -13.33
CA ILE A 246 29.35 -10.50 -14.66
C ILE A 246 29.63 -9.08 -15.18
N THR A 247 30.49 -8.96 -16.18
CA THR A 247 30.92 -7.66 -16.74
C THR A 247 30.14 -7.29 -18.00
N PRO A 248 30.10 -6.01 -18.42
CA PRO A 248 29.50 -5.62 -19.69
C PRO A 248 30.04 -6.43 -20.88
N GLN A 249 31.34 -6.72 -20.89
CA GLN A 249 31.97 -7.53 -21.95
C GLN A 249 31.45 -8.96 -21.98
N THR A 250 31.20 -9.58 -20.82
CA THR A 250 30.60 -10.93 -20.77
C THR A 250 29.15 -10.95 -21.27
N ILE A 251 28.38 -9.89 -21.01
CA ILE A 251 27.01 -9.75 -21.52
C ILE A 251 27.01 -9.69 -23.04
N LEU A 252 27.89 -8.86 -23.61
CA LEU A 252 28.05 -8.69 -25.06
C LEU A 252 28.55 -9.98 -25.73
N ALA A 253 29.54 -10.64 -25.13
CA ALA A 253 30.09 -11.90 -25.65
C ALA A 253 29.04 -13.04 -25.69
N HIS A 254 27.99 -12.96 -24.87
CA HIS A 254 26.87 -13.89 -24.85
C HIS A 254 25.73 -13.51 -25.81
N GLY A 255 25.95 -12.54 -26.72
CA GLY A 255 25.04 -12.24 -27.82
C GLY A 255 23.87 -11.33 -27.45
N TYR A 256 24.02 -10.48 -26.43
CA TYR A 256 23.02 -9.44 -26.14
C TYR A 256 22.86 -8.47 -27.32
N ASP A 257 21.65 -8.31 -27.83
CA ASP A 257 21.37 -7.61 -29.09
C ASP A 257 20.05 -6.81 -29.11
N LEU A 258 19.58 -6.36 -27.94
CA LEU A 258 18.31 -5.64 -27.85
C LEU A 258 18.36 -4.31 -28.61
N LEU A 259 17.38 -4.11 -29.50
CA LEU A 259 17.23 -2.92 -30.31
C LEU A 259 15.87 -2.26 -30.05
N LEU A 260 15.90 -0.96 -29.71
CA LEU A 260 14.73 -0.11 -29.63
C LEU A 260 14.62 0.73 -30.91
N ARG A 261 13.49 0.63 -31.59
CA ARG A 261 13.11 1.52 -32.70
C ARG A 261 11.99 2.44 -32.28
N ARG A 262 12.14 3.72 -32.59
CA ARG A 262 11.12 4.74 -32.47
C ARG A 262 10.68 5.15 -33.87
N GLU A 263 9.42 4.90 -34.14
CA GLU A 263 8.80 5.05 -35.46
C GLU A 263 7.86 6.26 -35.43
N PHE A 264 8.09 7.23 -36.31
CA PHE A 264 7.26 8.42 -36.37
C PHE A 264 6.17 8.31 -37.45
N PRO A 265 4.97 8.89 -37.24
CA PRO A 265 3.99 9.00 -38.32
C PRO A 265 4.60 9.71 -39.52
N ALA A 266 4.31 9.22 -40.73
CA ALA A 266 4.80 9.85 -41.97
C ALA A 266 4.44 11.34 -42.08
N THR A 267 3.32 11.75 -41.46
CA THR A 267 2.86 13.14 -41.38
C THR A 267 3.76 14.06 -40.55
N SER A 268 4.63 13.51 -39.69
CA SER A 268 5.55 14.29 -38.86
C SER A 268 6.78 14.81 -39.61
N GLY A 269 7.16 14.17 -40.72
CA GLY A 269 8.41 14.47 -41.45
C GLY A 269 9.70 14.12 -40.69
N LEU A 270 9.60 13.47 -39.52
CA LEU A 270 10.76 13.03 -38.74
C LEU A 270 11.21 11.63 -39.17
N PRO A 271 12.53 11.36 -39.27
CA PRO A 271 13.03 10.02 -39.55
C PRO A 271 12.91 9.12 -38.32
N ASP A 272 12.67 7.84 -38.55
CA ASP A 272 12.71 6.82 -37.50
C ASP A 272 14.10 6.78 -36.84
N LEU A 273 14.11 6.53 -35.53
CA LEU A 273 15.32 6.46 -34.72
C LEU A 273 15.51 5.05 -34.18
N SER A 274 16.74 4.56 -34.17
CA SER A 274 17.09 3.25 -33.60
C SER A 274 18.21 3.40 -32.57
N VAL A 275 18.07 2.73 -31.44
CA VAL A 275 19.10 2.65 -30.40
C VAL A 275 19.34 1.20 -30.07
N ASP A 276 20.56 0.76 -30.35
CA ASP A 276 21.09 -0.56 -29.99
C ASP A 276 21.63 -0.50 -28.57
N ALA A 277 21.02 -1.26 -27.66
CA ALA A 277 21.39 -1.29 -26.25
C ALA A 277 22.75 -1.96 -26.04
N ALA A 278 23.14 -2.92 -26.88
CA ALA A 278 24.43 -3.59 -26.82
C ALA A 278 25.56 -2.64 -27.23
N SER A 279 25.40 -1.94 -28.35
CA SER A 279 26.33 -0.90 -28.79
C SER A 279 26.46 0.23 -27.76
N LEU A 280 25.34 0.62 -27.12
CA LEU A 280 25.35 1.63 -26.07
C LEU A 280 26.05 1.13 -24.79
N LEU A 281 25.84 -0.14 -24.42
CA LEU A 281 26.53 -0.79 -23.31
C LEU A 281 28.04 -0.84 -23.52
N GLU A 282 28.49 -1.22 -24.73
CA GLU A 282 29.90 -1.28 -25.09
C GLU A 282 30.56 0.10 -25.01
N SER A 283 29.95 1.11 -25.64
CA SER A 283 30.49 2.47 -25.65
C SER A 283 30.50 3.12 -24.27
N SER A 284 29.45 2.94 -23.48
CA SER A 284 29.37 3.49 -22.11
C SER A 284 30.36 2.83 -21.15
N ALA A 285 30.66 1.55 -21.37
CA ALA A 285 31.71 0.85 -20.62
C ALA A 285 33.10 1.35 -21.01
N ALA A 286 33.32 1.72 -22.28
CA ALA A 286 34.61 2.22 -22.76
C ALA A 286 34.91 3.66 -22.30
N ASP A 287 33.91 4.53 -22.22
CA ASP A 287 34.06 5.93 -21.80
C ASP A 287 33.79 6.19 -20.30
N SER A 288 33.49 5.12 -19.55
CA SER A 288 33.17 5.16 -18.11
C SER A 288 31.91 5.96 -17.74
N SER A 289 30.98 6.14 -18.68
CA SER A 289 29.65 6.76 -18.42
C SER A 289 28.59 5.77 -17.89
N ILE A 290 28.93 4.48 -17.81
CA ILE A 290 28.07 3.42 -17.27
C ILE A 290 27.86 3.58 -15.75
N THR A 291 26.62 3.37 -15.29
CA THR A 291 26.31 3.28 -13.86
C THR A 291 26.06 1.82 -13.49
N THR A 292 26.67 1.34 -12.41
CA THR A 292 26.48 -0.04 -11.93
C THR A 292 25.44 -0.05 -10.81
N TRP A 293 24.33 -0.75 -11.02
CA TRP A 293 23.27 -0.91 -10.03
C TRP A 293 23.45 -2.17 -9.18
N LEU A 294 23.70 -3.32 -9.81
CA LEU A 294 24.05 -4.56 -9.11
C LEU A 294 25.44 -5.00 -9.54
N SER A 295 26.23 -5.54 -8.63
CA SER A 295 27.59 -5.97 -8.90
C SER A 295 27.90 -7.26 -8.15
N GLY A 296 27.91 -8.36 -8.89
CA GLY A 296 28.19 -9.65 -8.28
C GLY A 296 28.18 -10.83 -9.25
N PRO A 297 28.56 -12.02 -8.75
CA PRO A 297 28.68 -13.23 -9.55
C PRO A 297 27.33 -13.87 -9.90
N LEU A 298 26.24 -13.60 -9.18
CA LEU A 298 24.91 -14.13 -9.51
C LEU A 298 24.11 -13.20 -10.42
N ALA A 299 24.25 -11.90 -10.22
CA ALA A 299 23.65 -10.89 -11.07
C ALA A 299 24.50 -9.61 -11.08
N SER A 300 24.58 -8.96 -12.23
CA SER A 300 25.07 -7.59 -12.33
C SER A 300 24.10 -6.78 -13.20
N GLU A 301 23.85 -5.53 -12.83
CA GLU A 301 22.96 -4.62 -13.55
C GLU A 301 23.68 -3.33 -13.88
N TYR A 302 23.60 -2.94 -15.14
CA TYR A 302 24.22 -1.75 -15.68
C TYR A 302 23.18 -0.83 -16.29
N ARG A 303 23.23 0.44 -15.90
CA ARG A 303 22.43 1.51 -16.50
C ARG A 303 23.26 2.25 -17.53
N VAL A 304 22.71 2.35 -18.74
CA VAL A 304 23.27 3.16 -19.83
C VAL A 304 22.19 4.04 -20.43
N SER A 305 22.56 5.25 -20.87
CA SER A 305 21.58 6.18 -21.42
C SER A 305 22.12 6.94 -22.61
N LYS A 306 21.22 7.30 -23.52
CA LYS A 306 21.53 8.09 -24.71
C LYS A 306 20.46 9.13 -24.94
N ARG A 307 20.90 10.35 -25.22
CA ARG A 307 20.03 11.42 -25.70
C ARG A 307 19.87 11.31 -27.20
N ILE A 308 18.62 11.26 -27.68
CA ILE A 308 18.31 11.05 -29.11
C ILE A 308 17.69 12.27 -29.79
N MET A 309 17.16 13.20 -29.00
CA MET A 309 16.69 14.53 -29.44
C MET A 309 16.94 15.53 -28.30
N PRO A 310 16.81 16.85 -28.54
CA PRO A 310 17.09 17.84 -27.50
C PRO A 310 16.34 17.58 -26.18
N ASN A 311 15.18 16.93 -26.19
CA ASN A 311 14.36 16.67 -25.01
C ASN A 311 14.08 15.19 -24.71
N PHE A 312 14.65 14.25 -25.46
CA PHE A 312 14.39 12.81 -25.27
C PHE A 312 15.65 12.06 -24.85
N ARG A 313 15.51 11.30 -23.77
CA ARG A 313 16.50 10.36 -23.26
C ARG A 313 15.94 8.95 -23.30
N ILE A 314 16.75 8.02 -23.77
CA ILE A 314 16.50 6.58 -23.66
C ILE A 314 17.48 6.05 -22.63
N THR A 315 17.00 5.25 -21.70
CA THR A 315 17.80 4.57 -20.69
C THR A 315 17.52 3.07 -20.73
N PHE A 316 18.56 2.27 -20.58
CA PHE A 316 18.46 0.82 -20.44
C PHE A 316 19.07 0.37 -19.12
N ASP A 317 18.28 -0.31 -18.29
CA ASP A 317 18.77 -1.03 -17.13
C ASP A 317 18.94 -2.51 -17.50
N ILE A 318 20.18 -2.92 -17.74
CA ILE A 318 20.56 -4.21 -18.31
C ILE A 318 21.09 -5.09 -17.18
N ARG A 319 20.24 -6.00 -16.69
CA ARG A 319 20.58 -7.00 -15.67
C ARG A 319 20.89 -8.33 -16.30
N ALA A 320 22.12 -8.79 -16.16
CA ALA A 320 22.51 -10.14 -16.52
C ALA A 320 22.63 -11.02 -15.26
N THR A 321 22.29 -12.28 -15.41
CA THR A 321 22.24 -13.28 -14.34
C THR A 321 23.11 -14.49 -14.69
N ALA A 322 23.66 -15.16 -13.68
CA ALA A 322 24.63 -16.25 -13.85
C ALA A 322 24.10 -17.47 -14.63
N ASP A 323 22.78 -17.64 -14.66
CA ASP A 323 22.05 -18.64 -15.44
C ASP A 323 21.84 -18.22 -16.92
N GLY A 324 22.46 -17.13 -17.37
CA GLY A 324 22.40 -16.62 -18.74
C GLY A 324 21.18 -15.75 -19.05
N GLY A 325 20.30 -15.51 -18.08
CA GLY A 325 19.18 -14.59 -18.24
C GLY A 325 19.65 -13.14 -18.36
N VAL A 326 19.06 -12.38 -19.28
CA VAL A 326 19.24 -10.94 -19.40
C VAL A 326 17.88 -10.26 -19.37
N ARG A 327 17.63 -9.46 -18.32
CA ARG A 327 16.50 -8.56 -18.16
C ARG A 327 16.92 -7.16 -18.59
N THR A 328 16.18 -6.53 -19.50
CA THR A 328 16.39 -5.12 -19.86
C THR A 328 15.14 -4.32 -19.54
N ASP A 329 15.28 -3.31 -18.69
CA ASP A 329 14.27 -2.26 -18.52
C ASP A 329 14.53 -1.15 -19.55
N VAL A 330 13.60 -0.95 -20.47
CA VAL A 330 13.67 0.11 -21.48
C VAL A 330 12.87 1.30 -20.96
N ILE A 331 13.54 2.41 -20.69
CA ILE A 331 12.94 3.62 -20.15
C ILE A 331 13.07 4.75 -21.18
N MET A 332 11.96 5.41 -21.46
CA MET A 332 11.90 6.56 -22.37
C MET A 332 11.43 7.77 -21.58
N SER A 333 12.20 8.86 -21.63
CA SER A 333 11.92 10.08 -20.85
C SER A 333 11.80 11.30 -21.75
N ASN A 334 10.84 12.17 -21.44
CA ASN A 334 10.68 13.50 -22.01
C ASN A 334 10.73 14.57 -20.89
N ASP A 335 11.85 14.63 -20.19
CA ASP A 335 11.97 15.10 -18.79
C ASP A 335 12.85 16.35 -18.62
N LEU A 336 13.47 16.89 -19.67
CA LEU A 336 14.44 17.99 -19.53
C LEU A 336 13.79 19.35 -19.25
N ALA A 337 14.26 20.03 -18.21
CA ALA A 337 13.71 21.30 -17.72
C ALA A 337 13.84 22.48 -18.72
N TYR A 338 15.04 22.74 -19.26
CA TYR A 338 15.40 24.02 -19.90
C TYR A 338 15.44 24.01 -21.43
N LEU A 339 14.97 22.95 -22.08
CA LEU A 339 14.99 22.82 -23.54
C LEU A 339 13.61 22.82 -24.20
N PHE A 340 12.58 23.21 -23.44
CA PHE A 340 11.18 23.18 -23.86
C PHE A 340 10.83 21.81 -24.48
N PRO A 341 10.61 20.78 -23.65
CA PRO A 341 10.20 19.47 -24.15
C PRO A 341 8.92 19.61 -24.97
N GLN A 342 9.03 19.38 -26.27
CA GLN A 342 7.89 19.35 -27.19
C GLN A 342 7.21 17.99 -27.07
N PRO A 343 5.86 17.95 -27.05
CA PRO A 343 5.12 16.71 -27.22
C PRO A 343 5.63 15.94 -28.44
N SER A 344 5.69 14.62 -28.35
CA SER A 344 6.06 13.80 -29.49
C SER A 344 5.17 12.57 -29.64
N VAL A 345 4.80 12.32 -30.88
CA VAL A 345 3.90 11.24 -31.28
C VAL A 345 4.70 10.20 -32.06
N TYR A 346 4.75 8.95 -31.56
CA TYR A 346 5.54 7.87 -32.16
C TYR A 346 5.03 6.49 -31.69
N SER A 347 5.37 5.43 -32.39
CA SER A 347 5.34 4.06 -31.85
C SER A 347 6.75 3.59 -31.49
N ALA A 348 6.85 2.68 -30.53
CA ALA A 348 8.09 2.03 -30.14
C ALA A 348 8.01 0.54 -30.51
N THR A 349 9.05 0.02 -31.16
CA THR A 349 9.21 -1.40 -31.47
C THR A 349 10.49 -1.88 -30.79
N VAL A 350 10.40 -2.92 -29.98
CA VAL A 350 11.58 -3.59 -29.41
C VAL A 350 11.79 -4.91 -30.14
N THR A 351 13.02 -5.14 -30.57
CA THR A 351 13.44 -6.41 -31.19
C THR A 351 14.60 -7.01 -30.41
N GLN A 352 14.61 -8.32 -30.28
CA GLN A 352 15.70 -9.08 -29.66
C GLN A 352 15.89 -10.38 -30.45
N SER A 353 17.13 -10.77 -30.71
CA SER A 353 17.45 -11.93 -31.57
C SER A 353 16.78 -11.85 -32.95
N GLY A 354 16.67 -10.64 -33.49
CA GLY A 354 16.04 -10.37 -34.80
C GLY A 354 14.51 -10.52 -34.86
N MET A 355 13.83 -10.85 -33.75
CA MET A 355 12.37 -10.95 -33.68
C MET A 355 11.77 -9.73 -32.97
N ALA A 356 10.65 -9.20 -33.48
CA ALA A 356 9.89 -8.18 -32.78
C ALA A 356 9.23 -8.79 -31.54
N THR A 357 9.72 -8.44 -30.36
CA THR A 357 9.22 -8.94 -29.08
C THR A 357 8.07 -8.09 -28.54
N TRP A 358 7.98 -6.83 -28.98
CA TRP A 358 6.85 -5.94 -28.67
C TRP A 358 6.79 -4.74 -29.61
N LYS A 359 5.57 -4.25 -29.83
CA LYS A 359 5.30 -2.97 -30.50
C LYS A 359 4.21 -2.22 -29.73
N SER A 360 4.47 -0.96 -29.42
CA SER A 360 3.51 -0.08 -28.75
C SER A 360 2.39 0.36 -29.69
N PRO A 361 1.23 0.79 -29.15
CA PRO A 361 0.33 1.67 -29.89
C PRO A 361 1.02 3.01 -30.20
N LEU A 362 0.32 3.89 -30.93
CA LEU A 362 0.79 5.26 -31.12
C LEU A 362 0.77 6.02 -29.79
N LEU A 363 1.94 6.37 -29.28
CA LEU A 363 2.12 7.05 -28.00
C LEU A 363 2.09 8.56 -28.20
N ASN A 364 1.43 9.28 -27.31
CA ASN A 364 1.48 10.74 -27.24
C ASN A 364 2.31 11.17 -26.02
N HIS A 365 3.63 11.18 -26.16
CA HIS A 365 4.55 11.44 -25.06
C HIS A 365 4.66 12.94 -24.80
N ARG A 366 4.05 13.41 -23.70
CA ARG A 366 4.06 14.81 -23.27
C ARG A 366 5.27 15.11 -22.40
N ARG A 367 5.41 16.38 -22.03
CA ARG A 367 6.51 16.85 -21.19
C ARG A 367 6.43 16.27 -19.79
N PHE A 368 7.60 16.09 -19.20
CA PHE A 368 7.83 15.63 -17.83
C PHE A 368 7.22 14.26 -17.53
N GLN A 369 6.95 13.49 -18.57
CA GLN A 369 6.52 12.10 -18.49
C GLN A 369 7.68 11.18 -18.83
N GLU A 370 7.55 9.95 -18.35
CA GLU A 370 8.38 8.80 -18.64
C GLU A 370 7.48 7.59 -18.87
N TRP A 371 8.02 6.55 -19.49
CA TRP A 371 7.44 5.23 -19.43
C TRP A 371 8.55 4.20 -19.45
N HIS A 372 8.26 3.00 -18.94
CA HIS A 372 9.20 1.90 -19.00
C HIS A 372 8.53 0.60 -19.44
N LYS A 373 9.33 -0.35 -19.93
CA LYS A 373 8.89 -1.72 -20.20
C LYS A 373 10.05 -2.69 -20.08
N VAL A 374 9.79 -3.83 -19.44
CA VAL A 374 10.78 -4.87 -19.15
C VAL A 374 10.76 -5.96 -20.22
N PHE A 375 11.94 -6.36 -20.68
CA PHE A 375 12.16 -7.44 -21.64
C PHE A 375 13.13 -8.47 -21.10
N TRP A 376 12.97 -9.73 -21.53
CA TRP A 376 13.86 -10.83 -21.20
C TRP A 376 14.33 -11.52 -22.48
N ASN A 377 15.59 -11.96 -22.51
CA ASN A 377 16.15 -12.79 -23.58
C ASN A 377 15.69 -14.27 -23.55
N ARG A 378 14.68 -14.59 -22.74
CA ARG A 378 14.15 -15.94 -22.49
C ARG A 378 12.66 -15.88 -22.23
N GLU A 379 12.02 -17.04 -22.18
CA GLU A 379 10.64 -17.14 -21.67
C GLU A 379 10.55 -16.52 -20.27
N THR A 380 9.48 -15.75 -20.06
CA THR A 380 9.32 -14.84 -18.92
C THR A 380 8.76 -15.43 -17.60
N PRO A 381 8.31 -16.69 -17.47
CA PRO A 381 7.78 -17.13 -16.18
C PRO A 381 8.92 -17.21 -15.17
N MET A 382 8.88 -16.33 -14.17
CA MET A 382 9.85 -16.26 -13.07
C MET A 382 9.13 -16.66 -11.78
N PRO A 383 9.81 -17.36 -10.85
CA PRO A 383 9.20 -17.64 -9.57
C PRO A 383 9.00 -16.34 -8.79
N SER A 384 7.91 -16.28 -8.04
CA SER A 384 7.62 -15.19 -7.13
C SER A 384 8.42 -15.34 -5.84
N VAL A 385 8.68 -14.21 -5.19
CA VAL A 385 9.30 -14.17 -3.86
C VAL A 385 8.28 -13.59 -2.90
N VAL A 386 7.96 -14.36 -1.86
CA VAL A 386 7.09 -13.98 -0.75
C VAL A 386 7.99 -13.53 0.40
N LEU A 387 7.74 -12.32 0.90
CA LEU A 387 8.49 -11.68 1.97
C LEU A 387 7.77 -11.84 3.32
N ASP A 388 8.54 -11.87 4.42
CA ASP A 388 7.98 -11.82 5.77
C ASP A 388 7.57 -10.38 6.10
N VAL A 389 6.28 -10.07 5.92
CA VAL A 389 5.74 -8.72 6.15
C VAL A 389 5.84 -8.33 7.61
N GLY A 390 5.60 -9.26 8.55
CA GLY A 390 5.81 -9.00 9.98
C GLY A 390 7.25 -8.62 10.31
N TYR A 391 8.23 -9.16 9.57
CA TYR A 391 9.63 -8.73 9.66
C TYR A 391 9.86 -7.33 9.05
N LEU A 392 9.19 -6.98 7.94
CA LEU A 392 9.23 -5.62 7.39
C LEU A 392 8.65 -4.58 8.37
N GLU A 393 7.59 -4.93 9.12
CA GLU A 393 7.04 -4.09 10.18
C GLU A 393 8.00 -3.95 11.37
N LYS A 394 8.66 -5.06 11.77
CA LYS A 394 9.74 -5.05 12.77
C LYS A 394 10.85 -4.08 12.37
N ALA A 395 11.23 -4.05 11.09
CA ALA A 395 12.24 -3.15 10.54
C ALA A 395 11.78 -1.68 10.43
N GLY A 396 10.49 -1.39 10.62
CA GLY A 396 9.90 -0.07 10.39
C GLY A 396 9.86 0.32 8.90
N ALA A 397 9.93 -0.67 8.01
CA ALA A 397 9.88 -0.47 6.57
C ALA A 397 8.45 -0.20 6.08
N VAL A 398 7.45 -0.76 6.75
CA VAL A 398 6.02 -0.59 6.45
C VAL A 398 5.23 -0.36 7.75
N PRO A 399 4.01 0.22 7.70
CA PRO A 399 3.10 0.31 8.84
C PRO A 399 2.76 -1.07 9.45
N ASP A 400 2.34 -1.08 10.72
CA ASP A 400 1.91 -2.27 11.46
C ASP A 400 0.51 -2.72 10.96
N PHE A 401 0.43 -3.42 9.83
CA PHE A 401 -0.83 -3.86 9.22
C PHE A 401 -1.43 -5.03 9.98
N ASP A 402 -2.75 -5.21 9.84
CA ASP A 402 -3.34 -6.52 10.08
C ASP A 402 -2.92 -7.51 8.97
N LEU A 403 -2.45 -8.67 9.38
CA LEU A 403 -2.05 -9.78 8.52
C LEU A 403 -3.00 -10.98 8.64
N SER A 404 -4.04 -10.88 9.48
CA SER A 404 -4.95 -12.00 9.79
C SER A 404 -6.18 -12.08 8.87
N LEU A 405 -6.65 -10.96 8.32
CA LEU A 405 -7.87 -10.93 7.50
C LEU A 405 -7.63 -11.20 6.02
N GLY A 406 -6.43 -10.92 5.49
CA GLY A 406 -6.10 -11.14 4.09
C GLY A 406 -6.85 -10.23 3.11
N VAL A 407 -6.85 -10.62 1.83
CA VAL A 407 -7.47 -9.85 0.75
C VAL A 407 -8.52 -10.67 0.01
N SER A 408 -9.71 -10.11 -0.18
CA SER A 408 -10.78 -10.71 -0.97
C SER A 408 -10.33 -10.93 -2.42
N ARG A 409 -10.54 -12.15 -2.93
CA ARG A 409 -10.27 -12.48 -4.35
C ARG A 409 -11.07 -11.60 -5.31
N ASP A 410 -12.26 -11.16 -4.91
CA ASP A 410 -13.08 -10.30 -5.75
C ASP A 410 -12.50 -8.88 -5.82
N ALA A 411 -11.90 -8.38 -4.73
CA ALA A 411 -11.20 -7.09 -4.76
C ALA A 411 -9.99 -7.13 -5.71
N LEU A 412 -9.19 -8.20 -5.68
CA LEU A 412 -8.08 -8.39 -6.62
C LEU A 412 -8.54 -8.44 -8.08
N ARG A 413 -9.59 -9.22 -8.37
CA ARG A 413 -10.16 -9.31 -9.73
C ARG A 413 -10.69 -7.96 -10.23
N GLN A 414 -11.35 -7.19 -9.36
CA GLN A 414 -11.83 -5.86 -9.70
C GLN A 414 -10.68 -4.90 -10.01
N GLY A 415 -9.63 -4.92 -9.19
CA GLY A 415 -8.42 -4.12 -9.43
C GLY A 415 -7.75 -4.45 -10.77
N LEU A 416 -7.52 -5.73 -11.07
CA LEU A 416 -6.95 -6.16 -12.34
C LEU A 416 -7.84 -5.79 -13.54
N THR A 417 -9.17 -5.86 -13.39
CA THR A 417 -10.11 -5.41 -14.42
C THR A 417 -9.98 -3.90 -14.68
N SER A 418 -9.75 -3.10 -13.63
CA SER A 418 -9.53 -1.66 -13.76
C SER A 418 -8.22 -1.35 -14.48
N VAL A 419 -7.13 -2.06 -14.18
CA VAL A 419 -5.86 -1.95 -14.90
C VAL A 419 -6.05 -2.25 -16.39
N ALA A 420 -6.73 -3.34 -16.73
CA ALA A 420 -6.98 -3.73 -18.12
C ALA A 420 -7.80 -2.68 -18.89
N LYS A 421 -8.71 -1.96 -18.22
CA LYS A 421 -9.51 -0.88 -18.82
C LYS A 421 -8.77 0.43 -18.97
N ALA A 422 -7.83 0.73 -18.07
CA ALA A 422 -7.16 2.02 -17.96
C ALA A 422 -5.91 2.16 -18.85
N GLU A 423 -5.88 1.40 -19.96
CA GLU A 423 -4.80 1.41 -20.95
C GLU A 423 -3.44 1.08 -20.30
N GLY A 424 -3.24 -0.17 -19.83
CA GLY A 424 -1.95 -0.68 -19.29
C GLY A 424 -0.77 -0.68 -20.28
N GLU A 425 -0.84 0.15 -21.30
CA GLU A 425 0.17 0.49 -22.26
C GLU A 425 1.01 1.68 -21.75
N PRO A 426 2.22 1.90 -22.29
CA PRO A 426 3.05 3.04 -21.92
C PRO A 426 2.29 4.38 -21.92
N LEU A 427 2.54 5.21 -20.90
CA LEU A 427 1.87 6.50 -20.65
C LEU A 427 0.39 6.43 -20.24
N GLY A 428 -0.15 5.23 -20.03
CA GLY A 428 -1.45 5.03 -19.40
C GLY A 428 -1.48 5.53 -17.96
N ALA A 429 -2.69 5.81 -17.44
CA ALA A 429 -2.85 6.20 -16.05
C ALA A 429 -2.93 5.00 -15.09
N GLY A 430 -3.00 3.77 -15.62
CA GLY A 430 -3.26 2.60 -14.81
C GLY A 430 -4.50 2.83 -13.91
N PRO A 431 -4.53 2.29 -12.69
CA PRO A 431 -5.67 2.46 -11.80
C PRO A 431 -5.66 3.81 -11.06
N VAL A 432 -4.73 4.73 -11.36
CA VAL A 432 -4.52 5.99 -10.61
C VAL A 432 -5.46 7.11 -11.10
N MET A 433 -5.95 7.94 -10.18
CA MET A 433 -6.83 9.07 -10.50
C MET A 433 -6.06 10.21 -11.17
N ARG A 434 -6.35 10.46 -12.45
CA ARG A 434 -5.76 11.58 -13.22
C ARG A 434 -5.97 12.96 -12.61
N LYS A 435 -7.15 13.19 -12.02
CA LYS A 435 -7.50 14.44 -11.33
C LYS A 435 -7.29 14.28 -9.83
N MET A 436 -6.05 14.48 -9.36
CA MET A 436 -5.67 14.15 -7.98
C MET A 436 -6.52 14.89 -6.95
N ALA A 437 -6.89 16.15 -7.23
CA ALA A 437 -7.73 16.97 -6.35
C ALA A 437 -9.20 16.51 -6.22
N THR A 438 -9.62 15.45 -6.92
CA THR A 438 -10.94 14.82 -6.74
C THR A 438 -11.18 14.54 -5.26
N THR A 439 -12.38 14.78 -4.75
CA THR A 439 -12.70 14.54 -3.33
C THR A 439 -13.16 13.10 -3.09
N GLY A 440 -13.03 12.62 -1.85
CA GLY A 440 -13.54 11.31 -1.41
C GLY A 440 -12.44 10.27 -1.23
N GLY A 441 -12.76 9.18 -0.51
CA GLY A 441 -11.89 8.03 -0.33
C GLY A 441 -11.56 7.35 -1.65
N ARG A 442 -10.30 6.98 -1.85
CA ARG A 442 -9.81 6.32 -3.07
C ARG A 442 -8.67 5.35 -2.76
N ALA A 443 -8.50 4.36 -3.63
CA ALA A 443 -7.46 3.34 -3.52
C ALA A 443 -6.02 3.87 -3.74
N ASP A 444 -5.86 5.04 -4.35
CA ASP A 444 -4.57 5.66 -4.64
C ASP A 444 -4.03 6.58 -3.53
N ILE A 445 -4.81 6.88 -2.48
CA ILE A 445 -4.38 7.80 -1.41
C ILE A 445 -4.42 7.13 -0.03
N GLY A 446 -3.41 7.41 0.79
CA GLY A 446 -3.30 6.89 2.16
C GLY A 446 -1.86 6.86 2.67
N PRO A 447 -1.60 6.19 3.80
CA PRO A 447 -0.25 5.92 4.29
C PRO A 447 0.58 5.13 3.28
N THR A 448 -0.11 4.34 2.46
CA THR A 448 0.32 3.73 1.20
C THR A 448 -0.93 3.57 0.32
N THR A 449 -0.81 3.16 -0.94
CA THR A 449 -1.97 2.79 -1.76
C THR A 449 -2.61 1.47 -1.28
N ASP A 450 -3.91 1.29 -1.54
CA ASP A 450 -4.60 0.02 -1.28
C ASP A 450 -3.96 -1.14 -2.05
N TRP A 451 -3.42 -0.90 -3.25
CA TRP A 451 -2.78 -1.92 -4.06
C TRP A 451 -1.49 -2.43 -3.43
N ALA A 452 -0.66 -1.51 -2.92
CA ALA A 452 0.54 -1.86 -2.18
C ALA A 452 0.21 -2.53 -0.84
N ALA A 453 -0.76 -2.01 -0.08
CA ALA A 453 -1.21 -2.65 1.18
C ALA A 453 -1.76 -4.06 0.94
N ASN A 454 -2.57 -4.25 -0.10
CA ASN A 454 -3.10 -5.57 -0.45
C ASN A 454 -1.99 -6.54 -0.87
N TYR A 455 -0.97 -6.10 -1.60
CA TYR A 455 0.20 -6.95 -1.88
C TYR A 455 0.96 -7.29 -0.60
N LEU A 456 1.20 -6.32 0.29
CA LEU A 456 1.87 -6.57 1.57
C LEU A 456 1.12 -7.63 2.38
N VAL A 457 -0.18 -7.48 2.60
CA VAL A 457 -1.00 -8.39 3.41
C VAL A 457 -1.19 -9.78 2.78
N SER A 458 -1.27 -9.88 1.46
CA SER A 458 -1.56 -11.17 0.78
C SER A 458 -0.32 -11.90 0.22
N GLN A 459 0.75 -11.17 -0.09
CA GLN A 459 1.89 -11.64 -0.88
C GLN A 459 1.48 -12.42 -2.16
N ASP A 460 0.33 -12.05 -2.73
CA ASP A 460 -0.28 -12.70 -3.89
C ASP A 460 0.25 -12.13 -5.21
N SER A 461 0.35 -12.96 -6.25
CA SER A 461 0.87 -12.57 -7.56
C SER A 461 -0.02 -11.59 -8.32
N ASP A 462 -1.35 -11.71 -8.17
CA ASP A 462 -2.31 -10.78 -8.77
C ASP A 462 -2.26 -9.43 -8.05
N ALA A 463 -2.17 -9.46 -6.71
CA ALA A 463 -1.96 -8.25 -5.91
C ALA A 463 -0.66 -7.53 -6.29
N ARG A 464 0.43 -8.29 -6.48
CA ARG A 464 1.71 -7.75 -6.96
C ARG A 464 1.58 -7.12 -8.35
N THR A 465 0.89 -7.78 -9.27
CA THR A 465 0.65 -7.26 -10.63
C THR A 465 -0.10 -5.93 -10.59
N LEU A 466 -1.13 -5.84 -9.75
CA LEU A 466 -1.91 -4.62 -9.56
C LEU A 466 -1.07 -3.48 -8.94
N MET A 467 -0.27 -3.78 -7.90
CA MET A 467 0.64 -2.81 -7.30
C MET A 467 1.64 -2.27 -8.34
N LEU A 468 2.28 -3.15 -9.12
CA LEU A 468 3.23 -2.73 -10.14
C LEU A 468 2.57 -1.95 -11.27
N ALA A 469 1.36 -2.31 -11.70
CA ALA A 469 0.63 -1.53 -12.71
C ALA A 469 0.31 -0.09 -12.24
N ALA A 470 0.05 0.10 -10.94
CA ALA A 470 -0.08 1.44 -10.35
C ALA A 470 1.26 2.18 -10.28
N ALA A 471 2.35 1.47 -9.96
CA ALA A 471 3.69 2.00 -9.93
C ALA A 471 4.20 2.44 -11.32
N ASP A 472 3.92 1.65 -12.36
CA ASP A 472 4.30 1.95 -13.75
C ASP A 472 3.59 3.20 -14.26
N ALA A 473 2.37 3.48 -13.75
CA ALA A 473 1.65 4.71 -14.05
C ALA A 473 2.32 5.96 -13.48
N ALA A 474 3.19 5.84 -12.46
CA ALA A 474 3.97 6.96 -11.93
C ALA A 474 4.74 7.68 -13.03
N GLY A 475 5.31 6.93 -13.99
CA GLY A 475 6.03 7.49 -15.12
C GLY A 475 5.18 8.42 -15.97
N SER A 476 3.89 8.13 -16.13
CA SER A 476 3.01 8.96 -16.97
C SER A 476 2.58 10.26 -16.30
N ILE A 477 2.83 10.44 -15.01
CA ILE A 477 2.50 11.66 -14.27
C ILE A 477 3.58 12.73 -14.55
N PRO A 478 3.21 13.97 -14.95
CA PRO A 478 4.16 14.97 -15.41
C PRO A 478 4.96 15.66 -14.28
N TRP A 479 5.60 14.91 -13.39
CA TRP A 479 6.46 15.41 -12.30
C TRP A 479 7.97 15.21 -12.54
N HIS A 480 8.36 14.60 -13.67
CA HIS A 480 9.76 14.29 -13.98
C HIS A 480 10.45 15.49 -14.59
N VAL A 481 11.24 16.20 -13.79
CA VAL A 481 12.00 17.37 -14.26
C VAL A 481 13.49 17.13 -14.00
N ARG A 482 14.29 17.15 -15.06
CA ARG A 482 15.72 16.82 -15.04
C ARG A 482 16.61 17.88 -15.68
N GLU A 483 17.83 17.96 -15.19
CA GLU A 483 18.94 18.73 -15.73
C GLU A 483 19.43 18.16 -17.07
N LEU A 484 20.24 18.93 -17.80
CA LEU A 484 20.86 18.48 -19.06
C LEU A 484 21.77 17.24 -18.89
N ASP A 485 22.33 17.06 -17.71
CA ASP A 485 23.17 15.91 -17.34
C ASP A 485 22.36 14.69 -16.86
N GLY A 486 21.02 14.79 -16.85
CA GLY A 486 20.12 13.71 -16.47
C GLY A 486 19.88 13.57 -14.97
N ARG A 487 20.44 14.43 -14.12
CA ARG A 487 20.08 14.49 -12.70
C ARG A 487 18.70 15.10 -12.51
N ILE A 488 17.98 14.69 -11.47
CA ILE A 488 16.72 15.32 -11.09
C ILE A 488 17.04 16.76 -10.63
N VAL A 489 16.28 17.74 -11.12
CA VAL A 489 16.42 19.14 -10.66
C VAL A 489 16.12 19.22 -9.17
N SER A 490 16.73 20.10 -8.40
CA SER A 490 16.39 20.23 -6.98
C SER A 490 16.46 21.66 -6.50
N ALA A 491 15.83 21.95 -5.37
CA ALA A 491 15.92 23.26 -4.74
C ALA A 491 17.34 23.57 -4.24
N LEU A 492 18.23 22.58 -4.12
CA LEU A 492 19.64 22.83 -3.79
C LEU A 492 20.36 23.58 -4.90
N ASN A 493 20.13 23.16 -6.15
CA ASN A 493 20.78 23.74 -7.32
C ASN A 493 19.99 24.92 -7.90
N HIS A 494 18.66 24.86 -7.77
CA HIS A 494 17.74 25.91 -8.22
C HIS A 494 16.81 26.35 -7.09
N PRO A 495 17.31 27.14 -6.12
CA PRO A 495 16.56 27.48 -4.92
C PRO A 495 15.24 28.21 -5.21
N ARG A 496 15.15 28.90 -6.35
CA ARG A 496 13.99 29.67 -6.80
C ARG A 496 13.05 28.92 -7.76
N LEU A 497 13.41 27.72 -8.22
CA LEU A 497 12.60 26.95 -9.17
C LEU A 497 11.21 26.63 -8.61
N PHE A 498 10.17 26.86 -9.40
CA PHE A 498 8.78 26.65 -8.95
C PHE A 498 7.97 25.86 -10.00
N LEU A 499 7.64 24.61 -9.67
CA LEU A 499 6.95 23.65 -10.54
C LEU A 499 5.44 23.66 -10.30
N ASP A 500 4.81 24.80 -10.60
CA ASP A 500 3.39 25.04 -10.35
C ASP A 500 2.79 25.97 -11.42
N PRO A 501 1.49 25.84 -11.79
CA PRO A 501 0.82 26.73 -12.74
C PRO A 501 0.87 28.22 -12.35
N ARG A 502 1.06 28.55 -11.08
CA ARG A 502 1.17 29.92 -10.54
C ARG A 502 2.54 30.54 -10.76
N CYS A 503 3.53 29.83 -11.30
CA CYS A 503 4.85 30.39 -11.55
C CYS A 503 4.78 31.57 -12.53
N LYS A 504 4.95 32.80 -12.00
CA LYS A 504 4.93 34.05 -12.78
C LYS A 504 6.24 34.85 -12.69
N THR A 505 7.25 34.38 -11.94
CA THR A 505 8.52 35.10 -11.70
C THR A 505 9.78 34.20 -11.68
N VAL A 506 10.92 34.84 -12.01
CA VAL A 506 12.37 34.50 -12.05
C VAL A 506 12.90 33.11 -12.44
N ASP A 507 12.32 31.97 -12.07
CA ASP A 507 12.91 30.66 -12.43
C ASP A 507 11.83 29.60 -12.68
N CYS A 508 11.04 29.82 -13.72
CA CYS A 508 10.10 28.81 -14.22
C CYS A 508 10.78 28.00 -15.32
N VAL A 509 10.42 26.71 -15.44
CA VAL A 509 10.78 25.95 -16.64
C VAL A 509 10.22 26.64 -17.91
N PRO A 510 11.00 26.77 -18.99
CA PRO A 510 10.54 27.38 -20.23
C PRO A 510 9.23 26.77 -20.72
N GLY A 511 8.24 27.62 -20.99
CA GLY A 511 6.92 27.18 -21.43
C GLY A 511 5.96 26.74 -20.33
N GLY A 512 6.32 26.93 -19.06
CA GLY A 512 5.51 26.55 -17.91
C GLY A 512 5.57 25.06 -17.59
N PHE A 513 5.34 24.74 -16.32
CA PHE A 513 5.35 23.36 -15.83
C PHE A 513 4.16 22.54 -16.37
N VAL A 514 2.96 23.13 -16.35
CA VAL A 514 1.71 22.43 -16.69
C VAL A 514 1.53 22.30 -18.21
N ASP A 515 1.38 21.06 -18.68
CA ASP A 515 0.78 20.76 -20.00
C ASP A 515 -0.71 20.43 -19.80
N PRO A 516 -1.64 21.31 -20.24
CA PRO A 516 -3.08 21.09 -20.07
C PRO A 516 -3.62 19.88 -20.85
N ASN A 517 -2.82 19.33 -21.77
CA ASN A 517 -3.19 18.16 -22.55
C ASN A 517 -2.46 16.88 -22.09
N SER A 518 -1.74 16.93 -20.97
CA SER A 518 -1.16 15.73 -20.33
C SER A 518 -2.23 14.76 -19.84
N GLY A 519 -3.44 15.26 -19.61
CA GLY A 519 -4.53 14.51 -18.98
C GLY A 519 -4.43 14.46 -17.45
N TRP A 520 -3.39 15.01 -16.84
CA TRP A 520 -3.13 14.98 -15.41
C TRP A 520 -3.37 16.35 -14.76
N GLU A 521 -4.00 16.34 -13.58
CA GLU A 521 -4.10 17.48 -12.68
C GLU A 521 -3.46 17.09 -11.34
N LEU A 522 -2.23 17.56 -11.11
CA LEU A 522 -1.45 17.23 -9.92
C LEU A 522 -1.92 18.03 -8.71
N ASP A 523 -1.84 17.42 -7.53
CA ASP A 523 -2.20 18.06 -6.27
C ASP A 523 -1.43 17.45 -5.10
N ASN A 524 -0.73 18.27 -4.32
CA ASN A 524 0.09 17.81 -3.20
C ASN A 524 -0.74 17.28 -2.00
N ALA A 525 -2.01 17.66 -1.89
CA ALA A 525 -2.90 17.18 -0.84
C ALA A 525 -3.52 15.81 -1.14
N HIS A 526 -3.34 15.29 -2.35
CA HIS A 526 -3.82 13.98 -2.77
C HIS A 526 -2.73 13.18 -3.52
N THR A 527 -1.46 13.34 -3.13
CA THR A 527 -0.36 12.58 -3.71
C THR A 527 -0.42 11.10 -3.32
N PRO A 528 -0.37 10.20 -4.31
CA PRO A 528 -0.31 8.77 -4.04
C PRO A 528 1.06 8.34 -3.49
N ASP A 529 1.19 7.13 -2.96
CA ASP A 529 2.50 6.50 -2.63
C ASP A 529 2.73 5.36 -3.62
N LEU A 530 3.15 5.70 -4.84
CA LEU A 530 3.16 4.74 -5.95
C LEU A 530 4.42 3.88 -6.00
N ALA A 531 5.55 4.39 -5.52
CA ALA A 531 6.86 3.84 -5.88
C ALA A 531 7.65 3.28 -4.70
N TYR A 532 7.35 3.67 -3.46
CA TYR A 532 8.09 3.21 -2.28
C TYR A 532 8.02 1.69 -2.08
N VAL A 533 6.82 1.11 -1.98
CA VAL A 533 6.66 -0.34 -1.78
C VAL A 533 7.14 -1.16 -2.98
N PRO A 534 6.88 -0.75 -4.25
CA PRO A 534 7.50 -1.39 -5.41
C PRO A 534 9.03 -1.38 -5.37
N TYR A 535 9.68 -0.27 -5.01
CA TYR A 535 11.13 -0.24 -4.86
C TYR A 535 11.60 -1.12 -3.70
N LEU A 536 10.97 -1.01 -2.54
CA LEU A 536 11.26 -1.80 -1.33
C LEU A 536 11.32 -3.30 -1.64
N THR A 537 10.37 -3.81 -2.41
CA THR A 537 10.16 -5.24 -2.64
C THR A 537 10.83 -5.77 -3.91
N THR A 538 11.11 -4.92 -4.91
CA THR A 538 11.74 -5.35 -6.17
C THR A 538 13.21 -4.98 -6.28
N GLY A 539 13.65 -3.90 -5.63
CA GLY A 539 14.97 -3.31 -5.84
C GLY A 539 15.17 -2.69 -7.23
N SER A 540 14.07 -2.37 -7.94
CA SER A 540 14.11 -1.78 -9.28
C SER A 540 14.62 -0.34 -9.26
N HIS A 541 15.65 -0.05 -10.06
CA HIS A 541 16.17 1.31 -10.19
C HIS A 541 15.12 2.28 -10.75
N PHE A 542 14.25 1.83 -11.66
CA PHE A 542 13.15 2.64 -12.18
C PHE A 542 12.21 3.13 -11.07
N TYR A 543 11.76 2.24 -10.17
CA TYR A 543 10.86 2.67 -9.08
C TYR A 543 11.56 3.59 -8.07
N LEU A 544 12.88 3.46 -7.89
CA LEU A 544 13.63 4.48 -7.15
C LEU A 544 13.59 5.84 -7.87
N ASP A 545 13.81 5.89 -9.18
CA ASP A 545 13.69 7.15 -9.94
C ASP A 545 12.31 7.80 -9.77
N GLN A 546 11.23 7.00 -9.80
CA GLN A 546 9.86 7.49 -9.62
C GLN A 546 9.66 8.11 -8.23
N LEU A 547 10.12 7.42 -7.18
CA LEU A 547 10.07 7.90 -5.79
C LEU A 547 10.84 9.22 -5.63
N LEU A 548 12.06 9.31 -6.17
CA LEU A 548 12.89 10.51 -6.08
C LEU A 548 12.28 11.68 -6.89
N ALA A 549 11.69 11.40 -8.05
CA ALA A 549 11.05 12.41 -8.89
C ALA A 549 9.80 13.01 -8.20
N GLU A 550 8.92 12.15 -7.66
CA GLU A 550 7.72 12.59 -6.94
C GLU A 550 8.08 13.38 -5.68
N ALA A 551 8.98 12.85 -4.83
CA ALA A 551 9.44 13.52 -3.62
C ALA A 551 10.06 14.90 -3.92
N ASN A 552 10.81 15.02 -5.01
CA ASN A 552 11.37 16.29 -5.43
C ASN A 552 10.33 17.27 -5.96
N TRP A 553 9.38 16.81 -6.78
CA TRP A 553 8.28 17.65 -7.25
C TRP A 553 7.46 18.20 -6.08
N ILE A 554 7.19 17.40 -5.05
CA ILE A 554 6.48 17.83 -3.83
C ILE A 554 7.15 19.03 -3.16
N VAL A 555 8.49 19.11 -3.16
CA VAL A 555 9.20 20.27 -2.62
C VAL A 555 9.09 21.46 -3.56
N LEU A 556 9.28 21.24 -4.87
CA LEU A 556 9.32 22.32 -5.87
C LEU A 556 7.95 22.84 -6.30
N CYS A 557 6.86 22.13 -5.99
CA CYS A 557 5.49 22.63 -6.20
C CYS A 557 5.05 23.64 -5.13
N GLN A 558 5.89 23.87 -4.11
CA GLN A 558 5.72 24.94 -3.13
C GLN A 558 6.44 26.21 -3.59
N ASP A 559 5.75 27.34 -3.42
CA ASP A 559 6.29 28.66 -3.78
C ASP A 559 7.57 28.95 -2.96
N PRO A 560 8.68 29.34 -3.63
CA PRO A 560 9.99 29.49 -3.02
C PRO A 560 10.02 30.46 -1.83
N ASP A 561 9.17 31.50 -1.81
CA ASP A 561 9.14 32.46 -0.71
C ASP A 561 8.58 31.83 0.58
N TYR A 562 7.65 30.87 0.43
CA TYR A 562 7.02 30.14 1.52
C TYR A 562 7.85 28.94 1.96
N ARG A 563 8.44 28.19 1.01
CA ARG A 563 9.36 27.10 1.33
C ARG A 563 10.75 27.54 1.78
N LYS A 564 11.01 28.86 1.80
CA LYS A 564 12.30 29.46 2.15
C LYS A 564 13.44 28.92 1.29
N ASP A 565 13.22 29.01 -0.02
CA ASP A 565 14.12 28.54 -1.05
C ASP A 565 14.56 27.08 -0.75
N ALA A 566 15.86 26.77 -0.78
CA ALA A 566 16.39 25.43 -0.59
C ALA A 566 16.09 24.79 0.79
N THR A 567 15.59 25.55 1.76
CA THR A 567 15.18 25.03 3.09
C THR A 567 14.03 24.02 2.95
N GLY A 568 13.15 24.20 1.97
CA GLY A 568 12.09 23.25 1.63
C GLY A 568 10.94 23.17 2.64
N LEU A 569 10.55 24.27 3.30
CA LEU A 569 9.40 24.25 4.21
C LEU A 569 8.07 23.99 3.49
N LEU A 570 7.24 23.11 4.03
CA LEU A 570 6.01 22.60 3.42
C LEU A 570 4.75 22.99 4.22
N LEU A 571 4.92 23.73 5.32
CA LEU A 571 3.85 24.05 6.27
C LEU A 571 2.94 25.20 5.81
N ALA A 572 3.45 26.07 4.95
CA ALA A 572 2.71 27.22 4.45
C ALA A 572 1.92 26.86 3.19
N LEU A 573 0.74 27.47 3.02
CA LEU A 573 -0.12 27.27 1.85
C LEU A 573 -0.35 25.79 1.49
N SER A 574 -0.61 24.96 2.51
CA SER A 574 -0.94 23.56 2.34
C SER A 574 -1.98 23.13 3.37
N GLN A 575 -2.90 22.26 2.97
CA GLN A 575 -3.79 21.60 3.92
C GLN A 575 -2.98 20.70 4.86
N VAL A 576 -3.46 20.40 6.06
CA VAL A 576 -2.75 19.52 7.00
C VAL A 576 -2.49 18.14 6.38
N ARG A 577 -3.43 17.64 5.56
CA ARG A 577 -3.21 16.42 4.76
C ARG A 577 -2.10 16.58 3.72
N GLY A 578 -1.99 17.73 3.06
CA GLY A 578 -0.91 18.01 2.12
C GLY A 578 0.44 18.03 2.81
N VAL A 579 0.53 18.60 4.02
CA VAL A 579 1.72 18.47 4.87
C VAL A 579 2.00 17.00 5.19
N ALA A 580 1.00 16.23 5.62
CA ALA A 580 1.15 14.82 6.00
C ALA A 580 1.69 13.95 4.86
N TRP A 581 1.13 14.06 3.65
CA TRP A 581 1.57 13.27 2.49
C TRP A 581 2.88 13.75 1.89
N SER A 582 3.13 15.06 1.92
CA SER A 582 4.42 15.59 1.48
C SER A 582 5.56 15.11 2.39
N LEU A 583 5.35 15.12 3.71
CA LEU A 583 6.32 14.60 4.69
C LEU A 583 6.50 13.08 4.59
N ARG A 584 5.43 12.33 4.29
CA ARG A 584 5.49 10.88 4.02
C ARG A 584 6.44 10.60 2.86
N GLU A 585 6.27 11.29 1.73
CA GLU A 585 7.01 11.02 0.50
C GLU A 585 8.52 11.33 0.62
N ILE A 586 8.87 12.52 1.14
CA ILE A 586 10.28 12.89 1.35
C ILE A 586 10.96 11.99 2.39
N ALA A 587 10.21 11.52 3.40
CA ALA A 587 10.75 10.62 4.41
C ALA A 587 10.94 9.20 3.85
N ASN A 588 10.03 8.73 2.98
CA ASN A 588 10.20 7.48 2.25
C ASN A 588 11.44 7.53 1.35
N ALA A 589 11.60 8.61 0.55
CA ALA A 589 12.76 8.81 -0.31
C ALA A 589 14.08 8.84 0.48
N SER A 590 14.19 9.66 1.52
CA SER A 590 15.42 9.74 2.34
C SER A 590 15.72 8.46 3.12
N TRP A 591 14.70 7.70 3.54
CA TRP A 591 14.91 6.49 4.32
C TRP A 591 15.50 5.35 3.49
N ILE A 592 15.02 5.16 2.24
CA ILE A 592 15.33 4.00 1.40
C ILE A 592 16.35 4.26 0.27
N ALA A 593 16.56 5.53 -0.12
CA ALA A 593 17.52 5.85 -1.17
C ALA A 593 18.92 5.27 -0.84
N PRO A 594 19.70 4.87 -1.87
CA PRO A 594 21.07 4.40 -1.70
C PRO A 594 21.94 5.37 -0.90
N ASP A 595 22.90 4.88 -0.14
CA ASP A 595 23.80 5.71 0.68
C ASP A 595 24.64 6.70 -0.16
N ASP A 596 24.89 6.37 -1.42
CA ASP A 596 25.60 7.19 -2.40
C ASP A 596 24.69 8.09 -3.26
N GLU A 597 23.37 8.04 -3.07
CA GLU A 597 22.41 8.90 -3.79
C GLU A 597 22.43 10.33 -3.22
N PRO A 598 22.86 11.35 -3.99
CA PRO A 598 22.96 12.72 -3.49
C PRO A 598 21.65 13.30 -2.95
N LEU A 599 20.50 12.91 -3.51
CA LEU A 599 19.19 13.41 -3.05
C LEU A 599 18.78 12.85 -1.68
N LYS A 600 19.40 11.77 -1.20
CA LYS A 600 19.10 11.21 0.12
C LYS A 600 19.30 12.23 1.23
N ALA A 601 20.49 12.85 1.25
CA ALA A 601 20.84 13.86 2.25
C ALA A 601 19.98 15.12 2.10
N TYR A 602 19.64 15.49 0.85
CA TYR A 602 18.74 16.59 0.58
C TYR A 602 17.35 16.36 1.19
N PHE A 603 16.69 15.24 0.88
CA PHE A 603 15.37 14.94 1.42
C PHE A 603 15.37 14.81 2.93
N GLN A 604 16.43 14.24 3.52
CA GLN A 604 16.60 14.21 4.97
C GLN A 604 16.63 15.62 5.55
N SER A 605 17.40 16.54 4.95
CA SER A 605 17.46 17.93 5.42
C SER A 605 16.12 18.66 5.31
N VAL A 606 15.37 18.44 4.23
CA VAL A 606 14.02 19.01 4.04
C VAL A 606 13.08 18.48 5.11
N PHE A 607 13.11 17.18 5.38
CA PHE A 607 12.30 16.58 6.44
C PHE A 607 12.65 17.15 7.82
N ASP A 608 13.94 17.22 8.16
CA ASP A 608 14.42 17.73 9.45
C ASP A 608 14.05 19.20 9.65
N ASN A 609 14.15 20.03 8.61
CA ASN A 609 13.74 21.45 8.67
C ASN A 609 12.25 21.59 8.97
N ASN A 610 11.40 20.77 8.35
CA ASN A 610 9.97 20.79 8.60
C ASN A 610 9.62 20.26 10.00
N MET A 611 10.30 19.22 10.47
CA MET A 611 10.14 18.73 11.83
C MET A 611 10.58 19.76 12.87
N ALA A 612 11.67 20.48 12.63
CA ALA A 612 12.11 21.58 13.47
C ALA A 612 11.07 22.70 13.51
N ALA A 613 10.51 23.10 12.36
CA ALA A 613 9.47 24.11 12.29
C ALA A 613 8.18 23.70 13.02
N LEU A 614 7.69 22.46 12.83
CA LEU A 614 6.55 21.92 13.55
C LEU A 614 6.79 21.89 15.07
N THR A 615 7.97 21.40 15.48
CA THR A 615 8.35 21.32 16.89
C THR A 615 8.43 22.72 17.52
N GLN A 616 9.05 23.67 16.81
CA GLN A 616 9.16 25.04 17.29
C GLN A 616 7.77 25.66 17.48
N THR A 617 6.90 25.60 16.47
CA THR A 617 5.57 26.23 16.55
C THR A 617 4.67 25.59 17.60
N TYR A 618 4.61 24.26 17.67
CA TYR A 618 3.59 23.57 18.47
C TYR A 618 4.08 23.09 19.84
N LEU A 619 5.35 22.72 19.99
CA LEU A 619 5.88 22.21 21.25
C LEU A 619 6.63 23.27 22.05
N VAL A 620 7.32 24.20 21.38
CA VAL A 620 8.10 25.26 22.06
C VAL A 620 7.28 26.54 22.21
N ASP A 621 6.80 27.12 21.12
CA ASP A 621 6.00 28.34 21.13
C ASP A 621 4.58 28.10 21.64
N ARG A 622 4.17 26.82 21.68
CA ARG A 622 2.86 26.36 22.16
C ARG A 622 1.72 27.16 21.52
N ALA A 623 1.76 27.28 20.18
CA ALA A 623 0.78 28.06 19.41
C ALA A 623 -0.68 27.69 19.71
N MET A 624 -0.92 26.44 20.13
CA MET A 624 -2.25 25.91 20.45
C MET A 624 -2.59 25.93 21.94
N LEU A 625 -1.75 26.51 22.81
CA LEU A 625 -2.05 26.68 24.24
C LEU A 625 -3.41 27.36 24.51
N PRO A 626 -3.85 28.38 23.74
CA PRO A 626 -5.14 29.01 23.95
C PRO A 626 -6.35 28.07 23.82
N THR A 627 -6.21 26.93 23.13
CA THR A 627 -7.28 25.93 23.02
C THR A 627 -7.36 24.98 24.23
N GLY A 628 -6.53 25.19 25.26
CA GLY A 628 -6.66 24.55 26.56
C GLY A 628 -6.70 23.02 26.48
N ALA A 629 -7.77 22.41 27.01
CA ALA A 629 -7.87 20.96 27.13
C ALA A 629 -7.90 20.21 25.78
N ILE A 630 -8.21 20.90 24.67
CA ILE A 630 -8.30 20.32 23.33
C ILE A 630 -7.02 20.53 22.49
N GLU A 631 -5.90 20.97 23.10
CA GLU A 631 -4.60 21.09 22.41
C GLU A 631 -4.18 19.76 21.74
N GLY A 632 -3.27 19.78 20.76
CA GLY A 632 -2.75 18.57 20.11
C GLY A 632 -3.11 18.43 18.63
N PHE A 633 -3.39 19.54 17.95
CA PHE A 633 -3.68 19.56 16.52
C PHE A 633 -2.97 20.73 15.83
N VAL A 634 -2.64 20.54 14.56
CA VAL A 634 -2.00 21.56 13.71
C VAL A 634 -3.09 22.43 13.07
N GLU A 635 -2.90 23.75 13.09
CA GLU A 635 -3.82 24.68 12.42
C GLU A 635 -3.75 24.52 10.90
N ASN A 636 -4.89 24.66 10.22
CA ASN A 636 -4.90 24.80 8.77
C ASN A 636 -4.55 26.27 8.40
N PRO A 637 -3.52 26.52 7.57
CA PRO A 637 -3.16 27.89 7.19
C PRO A 637 -4.25 28.61 6.38
N TYR A 638 -5.17 27.88 5.74
CA TYR A 638 -6.28 28.45 4.97
C TYR A 638 -7.53 28.77 5.81
N ASP A 639 -7.71 28.07 6.92
CA ASP A 639 -8.84 28.28 7.83
C ASP A 639 -8.39 28.03 9.27
N LYS A 640 -8.23 29.13 10.02
CA LYS A 640 -7.86 29.11 11.44
C LYS A 640 -9.07 29.11 12.38
N THR A 641 -10.25 28.74 11.89
CA THR A 641 -11.48 28.69 12.69
C THR A 641 -12.00 27.28 12.89
N THR A 642 -11.61 26.36 12.00
CA THR A 642 -11.99 24.95 12.03
C THR A 642 -10.76 24.04 12.06
N VAL A 643 -10.94 22.85 12.60
CA VAL A 643 -10.01 21.73 12.51
C VAL A 643 -10.69 20.60 11.74
N ALA A 644 -9.95 19.94 10.86
CA ALA A 644 -10.37 18.73 10.16
C ALA A 644 -9.76 17.50 10.85
N PRO A 645 -10.49 16.77 11.71
CA PRO A 645 -9.93 15.68 12.49
C PRO A 645 -9.22 14.61 11.66
N TRP A 646 -9.84 14.20 10.56
CA TRP A 646 -9.27 13.21 9.63
C TRP A 646 -7.94 13.63 8.99
N GLN A 647 -7.68 14.94 8.83
CA GLN A 647 -6.38 15.41 8.35
C GLN A 647 -5.31 15.34 9.44
N GLN A 648 -5.69 15.59 10.71
CA GLN A 648 -4.80 15.37 11.85
C GLN A 648 -4.45 13.89 11.99
N ASP A 649 -5.42 13.01 11.71
CA ASP A 649 -5.22 11.56 11.75
C ASP A 649 -4.20 11.10 10.70
N PHE A 650 -4.23 11.63 9.48
CA PHE A 650 -3.17 11.39 8.48
C PHE A 650 -1.80 11.86 8.95
N LEU A 651 -1.71 13.06 9.53
CA LEU A 651 -0.45 13.57 10.06
C LEU A 651 0.06 12.70 11.22
N ALA A 652 -0.83 12.24 12.10
CA ALA A 652 -0.48 11.34 13.19
C ALA A 652 0.07 10.00 12.70
N ILE A 653 -0.51 9.42 11.63
CA ILE A 653 0.03 8.21 10.99
C ILE A 653 1.43 8.48 10.44
N THR A 654 1.62 9.55 9.65
CA THR A 654 2.93 9.91 9.10
C THR A 654 4.00 10.08 10.20
N MET A 655 3.68 10.83 11.25
CA MET A 655 4.61 11.07 12.37
C MET A 655 4.95 9.79 13.11
N SER A 656 3.97 8.91 13.29
CA SER A 656 4.18 7.62 13.95
C SER A 656 5.05 6.69 13.11
N THR A 657 4.87 6.64 11.78
CA THR A 657 5.76 5.88 10.88
C THR A 657 7.20 6.37 10.99
N GLN A 658 7.42 7.68 11.07
CA GLN A 658 8.77 8.23 11.23
C GLN A 658 9.35 7.98 12.63
N ALA A 659 8.52 8.01 13.68
CA ALA A 659 8.92 7.63 15.02
C ALA A 659 9.32 6.14 15.10
N ARG A 660 8.62 5.23 14.39
CA ARG A 660 9.01 3.81 14.26
C ARG A 660 10.37 3.63 13.59
N ARG A 661 10.75 4.55 12.70
CA ARG A 661 12.08 4.59 12.06
C ARG A 661 13.17 5.22 12.95
N GLY A 662 12.87 5.53 14.22
CA GLY A 662 13.82 6.03 15.21
C GLY A 662 13.91 7.55 15.32
N LEU A 663 13.01 8.30 14.68
CA LEU A 663 13.05 9.78 14.70
C LEU A 663 12.38 10.34 15.97
N GLU A 664 13.22 10.69 16.94
CA GLU A 664 12.78 11.19 18.25
C GLU A 664 11.89 12.45 18.21
N PRO A 665 12.17 13.48 17.37
CA PRO A 665 11.26 14.62 17.24
C PRO A 665 9.85 14.22 16.78
N ALA A 666 9.75 13.26 15.86
CA ALA A 666 8.46 12.75 15.39
C ALA A 666 7.71 12.01 16.51
N ARG A 667 8.42 11.25 17.36
CA ARG A 667 7.83 10.59 18.53
C ARG A 667 7.26 11.61 19.54
N LYS A 668 8.01 12.68 19.84
CA LYS A 668 7.54 13.77 20.72
C LYS A 668 6.31 14.48 20.15
N PHE A 669 6.32 14.74 18.83
CA PHE A 669 5.18 15.35 18.15
C PHE A 669 3.94 14.46 18.15
N ALA A 670 4.10 13.16 17.85
CA ALA A 670 3.03 12.16 17.96
C ALA A 670 2.47 12.08 19.40
N ALA A 671 3.33 12.13 20.42
CA ALA A 671 2.92 12.16 21.82
C ALA A 671 2.05 13.39 22.15
N TRP A 672 2.36 14.56 21.59
CA TRP A 672 1.53 15.77 21.73
C TRP A 672 0.20 15.64 20.97
N MET A 673 0.23 15.13 19.73
CA MET A 673 -1.00 14.91 18.93
C MET A 673 -1.97 13.92 19.57
N THR A 674 -1.47 13.00 20.38
CA THR A 674 -2.28 12.02 21.11
C THR A 674 -3.37 12.70 21.96
N ASN A 675 -3.14 13.91 22.47
CA ASN A 675 -4.15 14.60 23.27
C ASN A 675 -5.44 14.86 22.48
N PHE A 676 -5.35 15.45 21.28
CA PHE A 676 -6.53 15.74 20.46
C PHE A 676 -7.02 14.50 19.71
N VAL A 677 -6.12 13.77 19.03
CA VAL A 677 -6.48 12.65 18.14
C VAL A 677 -7.19 11.54 18.91
N ALA A 678 -6.60 11.05 20.00
CA ALA A 678 -7.26 10.07 20.85
C ALA A 678 -8.34 10.72 21.73
N GLY A 679 -8.16 11.98 22.10
CA GLY A 679 -9.05 12.69 23.00
C GLY A 679 -10.49 12.80 22.52
N ARG A 680 -10.70 12.95 21.21
CA ARG A 680 -12.04 12.92 20.59
C ARG A 680 -12.85 11.67 20.91
N PHE A 681 -12.19 10.58 21.32
CA PHE A 681 -12.82 9.31 21.66
C PHE A 681 -12.81 8.99 23.15
N THR A 682 -12.05 9.73 23.96
CA THR A 682 -11.83 9.41 25.37
C THR A 682 -12.36 10.44 26.37
N HIS A 683 -12.85 11.60 25.91
CA HIS A 683 -13.34 12.68 26.79
C HIS A 683 -14.88 12.75 26.89
N GLY A 684 -15.56 11.61 26.78
CA GLY A 684 -17.02 11.50 26.98
C GLY A 684 -17.50 12.03 28.33
N ALA A 685 -16.72 11.76 29.39
CA ALA A 685 -17.03 12.25 30.75
C ALA A 685 -16.83 13.78 30.90
N GLU A 686 -16.14 14.43 29.97
CA GLU A 686 -15.89 15.87 29.94
C GLU A 686 -16.81 16.60 28.95
N GLY A 687 -17.91 15.96 28.55
CA GLY A 687 -18.99 16.57 27.79
C GLY A 687 -18.84 16.50 26.26
N PHE A 688 -17.83 15.80 25.72
CA PHE A 688 -17.72 15.57 24.28
C PHE A 688 -18.21 14.18 23.91
N ASN A 689 -19.32 14.07 23.17
CA ASN A 689 -19.83 12.78 22.72
C ASN A 689 -18.84 12.10 21.74
N PRO A 690 -18.20 10.98 22.12
CA PRO A 690 -17.17 10.31 21.30
C PRO A 690 -17.65 9.81 19.93
N LEU A 691 -18.95 9.66 19.73
CA LEU A 691 -19.52 9.26 18.44
C LEU A 691 -19.36 10.33 17.36
N HIS A 692 -19.20 11.60 17.73
CA HIS A 692 -18.81 12.68 16.82
C HIS A 692 -17.30 12.76 16.61
N GLY A 693 -16.52 11.84 17.18
CA GLY A 693 -15.07 11.83 17.02
C GLY A 693 -14.65 11.96 15.55
N PRO A 694 -15.16 11.14 14.61
CA PRO A 694 -14.80 11.19 13.20
C PRO A 694 -15.46 12.33 12.39
N ASP A 695 -15.96 13.39 13.03
CA ASP A 695 -16.56 14.54 12.36
C ASP A 695 -15.64 15.12 11.26
N TYR A 696 -16.26 15.69 10.22
CA TYR A 696 -15.55 16.18 9.04
C TYR A 696 -14.82 17.50 9.30
N TYR A 697 -15.47 18.44 9.99
CA TYR A 697 -14.91 19.72 10.41
C TYR A 697 -15.53 20.17 11.73
N SER A 698 -14.68 20.42 12.72
CA SER A 698 -15.10 21.00 13.99
C SER A 698 -14.58 22.42 14.13
N ALA A 699 -15.49 23.38 14.33
CA ALA A 699 -15.13 24.74 14.71
C ALA A 699 -14.52 24.74 16.11
N TYR A 700 -13.37 25.40 16.27
CA TYR A 700 -12.73 25.58 17.58
C TYR A 700 -12.59 27.06 17.95
N ILE A 701 -12.92 27.98 17.04
CA ILE A 701 -13.09 29.41 17.34
C ILE A 701 -14.58 29.74 17.43
N ASP A 702 -15.00 30.33 18.53
CA ASP A 702 -16.37 30.81 18.69
C ASP A 702 -16.62 32.00 17.73
N PRO A 703 -17.62 31.92 16.84
CA PRO A 703 -17.87 32.96 15.85
C PRO A 703 -18.36 34.29 16.43
N GLN A 704 -18.92 34.29 17.66
CA GLN A 704 -19.39 35.48 18.36
C GLN A 704 -18.26 36.16 19.12
N THR A 705 -17.52 35.40 19.94
CA THR A 705 -16.47 35.97 20.81
C THR A 705 -15.11 36.11 20.11
N LYS A 706 -14.93 35.41 18.98
CA LYS A 706 -13.65 35.26 18.26
C LYS A 706 -12.53 34.66 19.11
N GLN A 707 -12.90 33.95 20.19
CA GLN A 707 -11.96 33.28 21.07
C GLN A 707 -11.97 31.77 20.82
N PRO A 708 -10.83 31.08 21.02
CA PRO A 708 -10.79 29.63 20.97
C PRO A 708 -11.60 29.01 22.11
N VAL A 709 -12.29 27.91 21.82
CA VAL A 709 -12.86 27.03 22.84
C VAL A 709 -11.71 26.29 23.54
N ASN A 710 -11.85 26.11 24.85
CA ASN A 710 -10.76 25.61 25.69
C ASN A 710 -11.12 24.35 26.50
N THR A 711 -12.30 23.78 26.27
CA THR A 711 -12.78 22.53 26.90
C THR A 711 -13.49 21.65 25.87
N TRP A 712 -13.50 20.35 26.14
CA TRP A 712 -14.21 19.34 25.33
C TRP A 712 -15.71 19.61 25.24
N GLU A 713 -16.37 19.95 26.36
CA GLU A 713 -17.78 20.36 26.39
C GLU A 713 -18.07 21.57 25.49
N LYS A 714 -17.21 22.61 25.50
CA LYS A 714 -17.40 23.78 24.65
C LYS A 714 -17.22 23.44 23.17
N LEU A 715 -16.24 22.58 22.85
CA LEU A 715 -16.06 22.09 21.49
C LEU A 715 -17.32 21.33 21.01
N TYR A 716 -17.88 20.46 21.85
CA TYR A 716 -19.11 19.75 21.54
C TYR A 716 -20.29 20.70 21.35
N ASN A 717 -20.51 21.61 22.30
CA ASN A 717 -21.64 22.54 22.25
C ASN A 717 -21.57 23.47 21.03
N LEU A 718 -20.38 23.93 20.65
CA LEU A 718 -20.20 24.79 19.49
C LEU A 718 -20.60 24.10 18.17
N ASN A 719 -20.39 22.79 18.06
CA ASN A 719 -20.54 22.06 16.80
C ASN A 719 -21.82 21.22 16.70
N PHE A 720 -22.34 20.75 17.85
CA PHE A 720 -23.37 19.72 17.88
C PHE A 720 -24.55 20.04 18.81
N ALA A 721 -24.50 21.13 19.61
CA ALA A 721 -25.65 21.50 20.44
C ALA A 721 -26.90 21.71 19.57
N GLY A 722 -28.02 21.13 20.01
CA GLY A 722 -29.30 21.18 19.29
C GLY A 722 -29.42 20.19 18.12
N LYS A 723 -28.36 19.43 17.79
CA LYS A 723 -28.47 18.29 16.87
C LYS A 723 -28.89 17.03 17.65
N PRO A 724 -29.63 16.10 17.04
CA PRO A 724 -29.91 14.80 17.65
C PRO A 724 -28.61 14.07 17.99
N ALA A 725 -28.55 13.46 19.18
CA ALA A 725 -27.40 12.65 19.56
C ALA A 725 -27.24 11.46 18.59
N PRO A 726 -26.04 11.24 18.03
CA PRO A 726 -25.81 10.14 17.10
C PRO A 726 -25.90 8.81 17.86
N THR A 727 -26.34 7.77 17.15
CA THR A 727 -26.39 6.38 17.67
C THR A 727 -25.24 5.52 17.16
N LYS A 728 -24.43 6.05 16.25
CA LYS A 728 -23.25 5.45 15.64
C LYS A 728 -22.19 6.53 15.44
N LEU A 729 -20.97 6.12 15.16
CA LEU A 729 -19.92 7.04 14.73
C LEU A 729 -20.37 7.84 13.49
N ASP A 730 -20.05 9.13 13.47
CA ASP A 730 -20.31 9.99 12.31
C ASP A 730 -19.62 9.47 11.04
N GLY A 731 -20.20 9.80 9.88
CA GLY A 731 -19.73 9.35 8.57
C GLY A 731 -20.19 7.93 8.24
N THR A 732 -19.31 7.17 7.60
CA THR A 732 -19.55 5.80 7.11
C THR A 732 -18.66 4.82 7.90
N PRO A 733 -18.95 4.56 9.19
CA PRO A 733 -18.04 3.84 10.06
C PRO A 733 -17.77 2.38 9.64
N GLN A 734 -18.59 1.81 8.78
CA GLN A 734 -18.37 0.50 8.17
C GLN A 734 -17.39 0.52 6.99
N SER A 735 -16.98 1.69 6.50
CA SER A 735 -16.06 1.80 5.35
C SER A 735 -14.61 1.57 5.76
N LYS A 736 -13.82 1.01 4.85
CA LYS A 736 -12.39 0.75 5.00
C LYS A 736 -11.50 2.01 4.93
N ASP A 737 -12.04 3.12 4.42
CA ASP A 737 -11.29 4.32 4.01
C ASP A 737 -11.99 5.64 4.35
N ASP A 738 -13.01 5.59 5.23
CA ASP A 738 -13.66 6.79 5.76
C ASP A 738 -13.07 7.19 7.13
N TYR A 739 -13.50 8.33 7.69
CA TYR A 739 -12.88 8.98 8.84
C TYR A 739 -12.72 8.08 10.08
N ALA A 740 -13.63 7.15 10.32
CA ALA A 740 -13.51 6.19 11.43
C ALA A 740 -12.33 5.20 11.23
N ALA A 741 -12.12 4.71 10.01
CA ALA A 741 -11.01 3.81 9.69
C ALA A 741 -9.67 4.55 9.78
N ILE A 742 -9.64 5.80 9.30
CA ILE A 742 -8.48 6.68 9.39
C ILE A 742 -8.13 6.97 10.86
N ALA A 743 -9.12 7.31 11.69
CA ALA A 743 -8.92 7.51 13.12
C ALA A 743 -8.47 6.24 13.85
N ARG A 744 -8.96 5.06 13.43
CA ARG A 744 -8.54 3.77 13.97
C ARG A 744 -7.06 3.53 13.68
N ALA A 745 -6.64 3.71 12.44
CA ALA A 745 -5.23 3.63 12.04
C ALA A 745 -4.35 4.63 12.79
N ALA A 746 -4.80 5.89 12.95
CA ALA A 746 -4.05 6.93 13.65
C ALA A 746 -3.88 6.62 15.14
N THR A 747 -4.94 6.19 15.82
CA THR A 747 -4.89 5.85 17.26
C THR A 747 -4.05 4.60 17.52
N ALA A 748 -4.10 3.60 16.63
CA ALA A 748 -3.17 2.47 16.64
C ALA A 748 -1.71 2.92 16.50
N SER A 749 -1.43 3.72 15.46
CA SER A 749 -0.08 4.21 15.15
C SER A 749 0.52 5.04 16.30
N LEU A 750 -0.29 5.93 16.89
CA LEU A 750 0.09 6.72 18.06
C LEU A 750 0.41 5.83 19.26
N PHE A 751 -0.39 4.80 19.52
CA PHE A 751 -0.09 3.85 20.60
C PHE A 751 1.23 3.12 20.34
N SER A 752 1.48 2.61 19.13
CA SER A 752 2.70 1.88 18.79
C SER A 752 3.98 2.63 19.15
N VAL A 753 3.98 3.98 19.07
CA VAL A 753 5.19 4.81 19.29
C VAL A 753 5.22 5.56 20.61
N THR A 754 4.07 5.77 21.25
CA THR A 754 3.97 6.50 22.52
C THR A 754 3.70 5.60 23.71
N GLN A 755 3.14 4.41 23.48
CA GLN A 755 2.60 3.50 24.49
C GLN A 755 1.62 4.19 25.47
N GLN A 756 1.00 5.31 25.06
CA GLN A 756 0.03 6.02 25.89
C GLN A 756 -1.31 5.27 25.91
N PRO A 757 -1.81 4.81 27.08
CA PRO A 757 -3.05 4.04 27.17
C PRO A 757 -4.29 4.75 26.60
N ARG A 758 -4.28 6.09 26.57
CA ARG A 758 -5.35 6.88 25.94
C ARG A 758 -5.50 6.57 24.45
N ALA A 759 -4.40 6.42 23.70
CA ALA A 759 -4.44 6.07 22.29
C ALA A 759 -5.02 4.66 22.08
N LEU A 760 -4.61 3.69 22.91
CA LEU A 760 -5.17 2.33 22.87
C LEU A 760 -6.65 2.30 23.25
N ARG A 761 -7.07 3.10 24.22
CA ARG A 761 -8.49 3.27 24.59
C ARG A 761 -9.31 3.84 23.43
N ALA A 762 -8.77 4.81 22.70
CA ALA A 762 -9.44 5.36 21.52
C ALA A 762 -9.56 4.32 20.39
N PHE A 763 -8.50 3.56 20.11
CA PHE A 763 -8.53 2.44 19.16
C PHE A 763 -9.58 1.38 19.57
N ALA A 764 -9.62 1.03 20.86
CA ALA A 764 -10.59 0.11 21.41
C ALA A 764 -12.04 0.62 21.29
N PHE A 765 -12.27 1.91 21.54
CA PHE A 765 -13.57 2.55 21.35
C PHE A 765 -14.03 2.51 19.89
N LEU A 766 -13.13 2.84 18.95
CA LEU A 766 -13.41 2.78 17.51
C LEU A 766 -13.73 1.36 17.07
N SER A 767 -12.95 0.37 17.51
CA SER A 767 -13.19 -1.05 17.20
C SER A 767 -14.54 -1.53 17.77
N ALA A 768 -14.89 -1.12 18.99
CA ALA A 768 -16.17 -1.47 19.61
C ALA A 768 -17.40 -0.82 18.93
N ASN A 769 -17.24 0.33 18.27
CA ASN A 769 -18.34 1.07 17.63
C ASN A 769 -18.36 0.96 16.10
N ALA A 770 -17.43 0.19 15.51
CA ALA A 770 -17.32 -0.02 14.08
C ALA A 770 -16.96 -1.48 13.74
N GLU A 771 -17.55 -2.46 14.43
CA GLU A 771 -17.27 -3.89 14.20
C GLU A 771 -17.40 -4.30 12.72
N ASP A 772 -18.41 -3.77 12.00
CA ASP A 772 -18.63 -4.07 10.59
C ASP A 772 -17.50 -3.56 9.66
N MET A 773 -16.66 -2.62 10.13
CA MET A 773 -15.47 -2.14 9.40
C MET A 773 -14.48 -3.26 9.10
N LEU A 774 -14.32 -4.21 10.04
CA LEU A 774 -13.39 -5.33 9.89
C LEU A 774 -13.71 -6.17 8.64
N LYS A 775 -15.00 -6.30 8.30
CA LYS A 775 -15.44 -6.99 7.09
C LYS A 775 -15.01 -6.26 5.81
N ALA A 776 -14.93 -4.94 5.87
CA ALA A 776 -14.57 -4.10 4.73
C ALA A 776 -13.07 -4.09 4.42
N PHE A 777 -12.20 -4.31 5.42
CA PHE A 777 -10.74 -4.32 5.22
C PHE A 777 -10.25 -5.43 4.29
N SER A 778 -10.99 -6.53 4.17
CA SER A 778 -10.71 -7.54 3.13
C SER A 778 -10.79 -6.98 1.69
N ASN A 779 -11.42 -5.82 1.46
CA ASN A 779 -11.49 -5.16 0.15
C ASN A 779 -10.47 -4.04 -0.03
N GLY A 780 -9.66 -3.71 0.98
CA GLY A 780 -8.59 -2.72 0.91
C GLY A 780 -8.00 -2.45 2.30
N ASN A 781 -6.68 -2.52 2.38
CA ASN A 781 -5.95 -2.58 3.64
C ASN A 781 -5.15 -1.31 3.97
N ALA A 782 -5.23 -0.23 3.16
CA ALA A 782 -4.38 0.96 3.37
C ALA A 782 -4.50 1.60 4.77
N PHE A 783 -5.66 1.45 5.42
CA PHE A 783 -5.93 1.93 6.77
C PHE A 783 -6.16 0.81 7.79
N ASN A 784 -5.91 -0.46 7.45
CA ASN A 784 -6.00 -1.54 8.43
C ASN A 784 -4.69 -1.66 9.23
N ILE A 785 -4.42 -0.65 10.05
CA ILE A 785 -3.20 -0.53 10.88
C ILE A 785 -3.58 -0.76 12.34
N ASN A 786 -2.83 -1.62 13.01
CA ASN A 786 -3.12 -2.09 14.36
C ASN A 786 -2.02 -1.74 15.38
N PRO A 787 -2.37 -1.68 16.68
CA PRO A 787 -1.44 -1.27 17.72
C PRO A 787 -0.35 -2.31 17.96
N ARG A 788 0.89 -1.83 18.09
CA ARG A 788 2.04 -2.62 18.54
C ARG A 788 2.28 -2.42 20.04
N PHE A 789 2.31 -3.53 20.78
CA PHE A 789 2.63 -3.54 22.20
C PHE A 789 4.14 -3.45 22.46
N ALA A 790 4.52 -3.15 23.71
CA ALA A 790 5.90 -2.96 24.11
C ALA A 790 6.80 -4.21 23.93
N ASP A 791 6.21 -5.40 23.89
CA ASP A 791 6.91 -6.66 23.59
C ASP A 791 7.14 -6.89 22.08
N GLY A 792 6.65 -5.97 21.24
CA GLY A 792 6.77 -6.02 19.80
C GLY A 792 5.61 -6.74 19.10
N HIS A 793 4.64 -7.32 19.80
CA HIS A 793 3.47 -7.92 19.14
C HIS A 793 2.56 -6.85 18.53
N VAL A 794 2.14 -7.06 17.28
CA VAL A 794 1.09 -6.26 16.63
C VAL A 794 -0.23 -6.98 16.83
N LEU A 795 -1.19 -6.35 17.52
CA LEU A 795 -2.52 -6.91 17.69
C LEU A 795 -3.14 -7.21 16.32
N GLN A 796 -3.58 -8.43 16.09
CA GLN A 796 -4.27 -8.79 14.84
C GLN A 796 -5.79 -8.62 15.00
N ASP A 797 -6.50 -8.41 13.89
CA ASP A 797 -7.95 -8.22 13.92
C ASP A 797 -8.71 -9.49 14.36
N ASP A 798 -8.16 -10.68 14.07
CA ASP A 798 -8.71 -11.95 14.58
C ASP A 798 -8.48 -12.18 16.09
N GLU A 799 -7.63 -11.34 16.71
CA GLU A 799 -7.42 -11.24 18.16
C GLU A 799 -8.36 -10.22 18.83
N ILE A 800 -9.17 -9.50 18.04
CA ILE A 800 -10.23 -8.61 18.53
C ILE A 800 -11.53 -9.41 18.61
N LEU A 801 -11.97 -9.68 19.83
CA LEU A 801 -13.07 -10.58 20.13
C LEU A 801 -14.29 -9.83 20.64
N TYR A 802 -15.45 -10.25 20.15
CA TYR A 802 -16.77 -9.71 20.52
C TYR A 802 -17.62 -10.83 21.13
N PRO A 803 -18.60 -10.51 21.98
CA PRO A 803 -19.44 -11.51 22.62
C PRO A 803 -20.60 -11.91 21.72
N ALA A 804 -21.16 -13.09 21.98
CA ALA A 804 -22.44 -13.45 21.40
C ALA A 804 -23.55 -12.50 21.91
N PRO A 805 -24.64 -12.28 21.13
CA PRO A 805 -25.78 -11.49 21.58
C PRO A 805 -26.36 -12.01 22.90
N GLY A 806 -26.64 -11.12 23.85
CA GLY A 806 -27.29 -11.46 25.14
C GLY A 806 -26.37 -11.53 26.36
N GLY A 807 -25.07 -11.21 26.23
CA GLY A 807 -24.10 -11.21 27.34
C GLY A 807 -23.49 -12.58 27.62
N GLY A 808 -22.80 -12.73 28.75
CA GLY A 808 -22.21 -14.00 29.17
C GLY A 808 -20.72 -13.92 29.46
N ARG A 809 -19.90 -14.77 28.81
CA ARG A 809 -18.45 -14.85 29.05
C ARG A 809 -17.70 -14.79 27.72
N LEU A 810 -16.68 -13.94 27.66
CA LEU A 810 -15.75 -13.81 26.54
C LEU A 810 -14.32 -14.01 27.06
N ALA A 811 -13.60 -14.98 26.49
CA ALA A 811 -12.24 -15.30 26.89
C ALA A 811 -11.26 -15.04 25.73
N ALA A 812 -10.05 -14.61 26.08
CA ALA A 812 -8.93 -14.53 25.15
C ALA A 812 -8.65 -15.89 24.49
N LYS A 813 -8.20 -15.85 23.23
CA LYS A 813 -7.87 -17.04 22.43
C LYS A 813 -6.38 -17.23 22.25
N THR A 814 -5.61 -16.14 22.34
CA THR A 814 -4.16 -16.11 22.18
C THR A 814 -3.55 -15.38 23.38
N ALA A 815 -2.22 -15.31 23.44
CA ALA A 815 -1.52 -14.54 24.48
C ALA A 815 -1.79 -13.03 24.37
N HIS A 816 -2.21 -12.55 23.19
CA HIS A 816 -2.47 -11.15 22.90
C HIS A 816 -3.91 -10.99 22.41
N SER A 817 -4.77 -10.33 23.17
CA SER A 817 -6.18 -10.25 22.75
C SER A 817 -6.83 -8.94 23.17
N MET A 818 -7.78 -8.47 22.37
CA MET A 818 -8.71 -7.41 22.76
C MET A 818 -10.11 -7.99 22.93
N LEU A 819 -10.65 -7.91 24.14
CA LEU A 819 -11.97 -8.43 24.50
C LEU A 819 -12.94 -7.27 24.64
N ILE A 820 -13.95 -7.21 23.77
CA ILE A 820 -14.95 -6.13 23.77
C ILE A 820 -16.26 -6.66 24.37
N GLY A 821 -16.74 -6.02 25.43
CA GLY A 821 -17.82 -6.53 26.26
C GLY A 821 -19.24 -6.29 25.73
N GLY A 822 -19.42 -5.31 24.85
CA GLY A 822 -20.74 -5.00 24.26
C GLY A 822 -21.82 -4.64 25.29
N ALA A 823 -23.09 -4.85 24.95
CA ALA A 823 -24.21 -4.56 25.85
C ALA A 823 -24.54 -5.74 26.78
N GLY A 824 -25.10 -5.44 27.96
CA GLY A 824 -25.51 -6.45 28.94
C GLY A 824 -24.40 -6.85 29.92
N GLN A 825 -24.71 -7.77 30.83
CA GLN A 825 -23.74 -8.25 31.82
C GLN A 825 -22.75 -9.23 31.17
N ILE A 826 -21.44 -9.02 31.41
CA ILE A 826 -20.41 -9.85 30.79
C ILE A 826 -19.19 -10.09 31.70
N THR A 827 -18.59 -11.28 31.57
CA THR A 827 -17.27 -11.60 32.11
C THR A 827 -16.24 -11.66 30.99
N LEU A 828 -15.22 -10.81 31.04
CA LEU A 828 -14.05 -10.82 30.18
C LEU A 828 -12.91 -11.54 30.90
N GLN A 829 -12.26 -12.51 30.26
CA GLN A 829 -11.14 -13.23 30.87
C GLN A 829 -9.92 -13.29 29.94
N GLY A 830 -8.79 -12.78 30.43
CA GLY A 830 -7.51 -12.79 29.73
C GLY A 830 -6.76 -14.11 29.85
N MET A 831 -5.62 -14.15 29.16
CA MET A 831 -4.62 -15.21 29.20
C MET A 831 -3.25 -14.60 29.52
N PRO A 832 -2.26 -15.41 29.97
CA PRO A 832 -0.92 -14.89 30.15
C PRO A 832 -0.39 -14.24 28.87
N GLY A 833 0.10 -13.00 28.97
CA GLY A 833 0.48 -12.17 27.82
C GLY A 833 -0.08 -10.75 27.92
N VAL A 834 -0.52 -10.15 26.81
CA VAL A 834 -1.10 -8.80 26.78
C VAL A 834 -2.60 -8.85 26.51
N THR A 835 -3.45 -8.47 27.47
CA THR A 835 -4.90 -8.44 27.23
C THR A 835 -5.47 -7.03 27.38
N VAL A 836 -6.23 -6.58 26.37
CA VAL A 836 -7.06 -5.37 26.42
C VAL A 836 -8.50 -5.78 26.69
N MET A 837 -9.12 -5.25 27.73
CA MET A 837 -10.50 -5.56 28.13
C MET A 837 -11.33 -4.29 28.13
N VAL A 838 -12.38 -4.29 27.31
CA VAL A 838 -13.25 -3.14 27.10
C VAL A 838 -14.64 -3.48 27.64
N GLY A 839 -15.04 -2.84 28.72
CA GLY A 839 -16.39 -2.93 29.25
C GLY A 839 -17.38 -2.20 28.35
N GLY A 840 -18.66 -2.42 28.61
CA GLY A 840 -19.73 -1.81 27.83
C GLY A 840 -20.71 -1.02 28.68
N SER A 841 -21.97 -1.01 28.26
CA SER A 841 -23.05 -0.31 28.98
C SER A 841 -23.61 -1.11 30.15
N GLY A 842 -23.39 -2.43 30.20
CA GLY A 842 -23.80 -3.29 31.29
C GLY A 842 -22.67 -3.57 32.30
N ALA A 843 -23.03 -4.19 33.42
CA ALA A 843 -22.08 -4.57 34.46
C ALA A 843 -21.03 -5.56 33.92
N THR A 844 -19.75 -5.27 34.12
CA THR A 844 -18.66 -6.05 33.53
C THR A 844 -17.70 -6.58 34.60
N THR A 845 -17.38 -7.87 34.56
CA THR A 845 -16.28 -8.47 35.34
C THR A 845 -15.10 -8.70 34.41
N MET A 846 -13.93 -8.15 34.72
CA MET A 846 -12.71 -8.26 33.91
C MET A 846 -11.61 -8.95 34.71
N ILE A 847 -11.18 -10.11 34.23
CA ILE A 847 -10.23 -10.97 34.94
C ILE A 847 -8.98 -11.06 34.08
N GLY A 848 -7.96 -10.29 34.46
CA GLY A 848 -6.61 -10.36 33.91
C GLY A 848 -5.93 -11.70 34.16
N ALA A 849 -4.76 -11.84 33.57
CA ALA A 849 -3.83 -12.94 33.84
C ALA A 849 -2.41 -12.38 33.92
N LYS A 850 -1.44 -13.23 34.21
CA LYS A 850 -0.04 -12.80 34.33
C LYS A 850 0.43 -12.10 33.04
N GLY A 851 0.87 -10.85 33.13
CA GLY A 851 1.37 -10.10 31.98
C GLY A 851 0.90 -8.64 31.99
N ALA A 852 0.75 -8.04 30.81
CA ALA A 852 0.28 -6.67 30.71
C ALA A 852 -1.23 -6.62 30.46
N ASN A 853 -2.02 -5.97 31.30
CA ASN A 853 -3.46 -5.89 31.11
C ASN A 853 -3.95 -4.43 31.04
N TYR A 854 -4.80 -4.13 30.07
CA TYR A 854 -5.44 -2.82 29.90
C TYR A 854 -6.93 -2.96 30.12
N PHE A 855 -7.44 -2.44 31.24
CA PHE A 855 -8.85 -2.46 31.58
C PHE A 855 -9.48 -1.10 31.26
N PHE A 856 -10.51 -1.10 30.42
CA PHE A 856 -11.30 0.09 30.10
C PHE A 856 -12.75 -0.16 30.56
N ALA A 857 -13.12 0.38 31.73
CA ALA A 857 -14.34 0.01 32.46
C ALA A 857 -15.66 0.13 31.66
N GLY A 858 -15.74 1.04 30.68
CA GLY A 858 -16.98 1.31 29.95
C GLY A 858 -17.97 2.17 30.75
N ALA A 859 -19.23 2.22 30.31
CA ALA A 859 -20.24 3.07 30.97
C ALA A 859 -20.92 2.38 32.17
N GLY A 860 -20.97 1.06 32.20
CA GLY A 860 -21.52 0.27 33.30
C GLY A 860 -20.57 0.10 34.49
N ASP A 861 -21.08 -0.44 35.60
CA ASP A 861 -20.27 -0.82 36.77
C ASP A 861 -19.25 -1.91 36.38
N ALA A 862 -18.01 -1.81 36.87
CA ALA A 862 -16.92 -2.72 36.50
C ALA A 862 -16.20 -3.29 37.73
N ALA A 863 -16.02 -4.60 37.77
CA ALA A 863 -15.12 -5.29 38.70
C ALA A 863 -13.89 -5.78 37.93
N MET A 864 -12.68 -5.38 38.33
CA MET A 864 -11.44 -5.62 37.59
C MET A 864 -10.37 -6.25 38.48
N ALA A 865 -9.75 -7.34 38.02
CA ALA A 865 -8.65 -8.01 38.71
C ALA A 865 -7.43 -8.09 37.77
N GLY A 866 -6.31 -7.45 38.15
CA GLY A 866 -5.12 -7.34 37.29
C GLY A 866 -4.25 -8.60 37.22
N ALA A 867 -4.13 -9.32 38.33
CA ALA A 867 -3.07 -10.32 38.56
C ALA A 867 -1.64 -9.74 38.44
N ALA A 868 -0.61 -10.58 38.58
CA ALA A 868 0.78 -10.16 38.48
C ALA A 868 1.16 -9.60 37.09
N GLY A 869 1.98 -8.54 37.06
CA GLY A 869 2.47 -7.91 35.83
C GLY A 869 2.18 -6.42 35.76
N GLN A 870 2.02 -5.86 34.56
CA GLN A 870 1.79 -4.42 34.36
C GLN A 870 0.33 -4.17 34.04
N ASN A 871 -0.43 -3.55 34.93
CA ASN A 871 -1.85 -3.33 34.70
C ASN A 871 -2.20 -1.85 34.61
N TYR A 872 -3.06 -1.51 33.66
CA TYR A 872 -3.65 -0.20 33.51
C TYR A 872 -5.17 -0.29 33.70
N PHE A 873 -5.69 0.39 34.70
CA PHE A 873 -7.11 0.51 35.00
C PHE A 873 -7.61 1.89 34.61
N GLY A 874 -8.19 1.97 33.42
CA GLY A 874 -8.87 3.15 32.95
C GLY A 874 -10.33 3.13 33.36
N LEU A 875 -10.68 3.97 34.33
CA LEU A 875 -12.04 4.12 34.83
C LEU A 875 -12.87 5.08 33.97
N ALA A 876 -14.19 5.04 34.16
CA ALA A 876 -15.17 5.78 33.37
C ALA A 876 -16.41 6.16 34.22
N ALA A 877 -17.61 6.11 33.66
CA ALA A 877 -18.82 6.67 34.29
C ALA A 877 -19.40 5.78 35.40
N GLY A 878 -19.42 4.46 35.21
CA GLY A 878 -19.89 3.49 36.21
C GLY A 878 -18.95 3.38 37.41
N ARG A 879 -19.41 2.71 38.47
CA ARG A 879 -18.59 2.43 39.66
C ARG A 879 -17.55 1.38 39.34
N ALA A 880 -16.34 1.55 39.87
CA ALA A 880 -15.26 0.58 39.70
C ALA A 880 -14.87 -0.08 41.03
N GLN A 881 -14.77 -1.41 41.02
CA GLN A 881 -14.07 -2.20 42.04
C GLN A 881 -12.79 -2.77 41.44
N ILE A 882 -11.65 -2.54 42.07
CA ILE A 882 -10.34 -3.02 41.62
C ILE A 882 -9.79 -3.98 42.67
N ASP A 883 -9.67 -5.26 42.30
CA ASP A 883 -9.15 -6.31 43.17
C ASP A 883 -7.64 -6.49 42.95
N LEU A 884 -6.84 -6.20 43.97
CA LEU A 884 -5.36 -6.27 43.93
C LEU A 884 -4.83 -7.22 45.00
N ALA A 885 -4.07 -8.24 44.60
CA ALA A 885 -3.43 -9.15 45.54
C ALA A 885 -2.07 -8.61 46.00
N ALA A 886 -1.88 -8.42 47.30
CA ALA A 886 -0.63 -7.90 47.87
C ALA A 886 0.57 -8.85 47.66
N THR A 887 0.30 -10.12 47.38
CA THR A 887 1.31 -11.15 47.08
C THR A 887 1.80 -11.13 45.63
N ASP A 888 1.10 -10.44 44.74
CA ASP A 888 1.50 -10.35 43.34
C ASP A 888 2.71 -9.41 43.18
N THR A 889 3.59 -9.73 42.24
CA THR A 889 4.60 -8.78 41.75
C THR A 889 3.97 -8.01 40.60
N ALA A 890 3.50 -6.79 40.86
CA ALA A 890 2.72 -6.01 39.91
C ALA A 890 3.05 -4.50 39.92
N VAL A 891 2.83 -3.87 38.78
CA VAL A 891 2.85 -2.41 38.62
C VAL A 891 1.50 -1.99 38.06
N ASP A 892 0.67 -1.45 38.93
CA ASP A 892 -0.69 -1.07 38.60
C ASP A 892 -0.80 0.44 38.47
N ARG A 893 -1.54 0.89 37.46
CA ARG A 893 -1.83 2.30 37.23
C ARG A 893 -3.33 2.50 37.08
N ILE A 894 -3.92 3.31 37.95
CA ILE A 894 -5.35 3.58 38.01
C ILE A 894 -5.61 5.02 37.58
N GLU A 895 -6.34 5.20 36.48
CA GLU A 895 -6.69 6.51 35.92
C GLU A 895 -8.19 6.75 36.01
N GLY A 896 -8.57 7.94 36.52
CA GLY A 896 -9.98 8.35 36.62
C GLY A 896 -10.69 7.93 37.92
N PHE A 897 -9.94 7.53 38.96
CA PHE A 897 -10.49 7.15 40.27
C PHE A 897 -11.30 8.29 40.90
N LYS A 898 -12.54 7.99 41.31
CA LYS A 898 -13.44 8.91 42.01
C LYS A 898 -13.62 8.48 43.47
N PRO A 899 -13.00 9.19 44.42
CA PRO A 899 -13.15 8.93 45.86
C PRO A 899 -14.62 8.84 46.30
N GLY A 900 -14.96 7.84 47.12
CA GLY A 900 -16.31 7.62 47.62
C GLY A 900 -17.30 7.02 46.60
N ARG A 901 -16.82 6.69 45.40
CA ARG A 901 -17.58 5.99 44.35
C ARG A 901 -16.88 4.70 43.93
N ASP A 902 -15.58 4.81 43.66
CA ASP A 902 -14.72 3.70 43.23
C ASP A 902 -13.94 3.17 44.43
N HIS A 903 -13.63 1.87 44.44
CA HIS A 903 -13.03 1.17 45.56
C HIS A 903 -11.91 0.22 45.11
N VAL A 904 -10.87 0.09 45.93
CA VAL A 904 -9.75 -0.85 45.75
C VAL A 904 -9.80 -1.89 46.86
N HIS A 905 -10.02 -3.14 46.51
CA HIS A 905 -10.05 -4.25 47.46
C HIS A 905 -8.69 -4.94 47.48
N LEU A 906 -8.02 -4.89 48.64
CA LEU A 906 -6.69 -5.47 48.83
C LEU A 906 -6.79 -6.89 49.40
N ILE A 907 -6.24 -7.87 48.68
CA ILE A 907 -6.33 -9.29 49.04
C ILE A 907 -4.96 -9.76 49.57
N GLY A 908 -4.85 -10.20 50.83
CA GLY A 908 -3.60 -10.72 51.41
C GLY A 908 -3.42 -10.49 52.92
N SER A 909 -2.34 -10.99 53.52
CA SER A 909 -2.14 -11.06 55.00
C SER A 909 -1.48 -9.84 55.66
N GLU A 910 -1.01 -8.83 54.91
CA GLU A 910 -0.52 -7.55 55.45
C GLU A 910 -1.44 -6.38 55.08
N THR A 911 -2.73 -6.45 55.42
CA THR A 911 -3.71 -5.38 55.17
C THR A 911 -3.75 -4.32 56.28
N ASP A 912 -2.60 -3.94 56.83
CA ASP A 912 -2.54 -2.69 57.60
C ASP A 912 -2.55 -1.51 56.62
N LEU A 913 -3.76 -1.07 56.28
CA LEU A 913 -4.00 0.06 55.36
C LEU A 913 -3.23 1.30 55.77
N GLY A 914 -3.03 1.53 57.07
CA GLY A 914 -2.26 2.67 57.57
C GLY A 914 -0.80 2.61 57.11
N LYS A 915 -0.18 1.42 57.13
CA LYS A 915 1.19 1.23 56.63
C LYS A 915 1.30 1.39 55.12
N ILE A 916 0.33 0.85 54.37
CA ILE A 916 0.30 0.95 52.90
C ILE A 916 0.14 2.42 52.48
N ILE A 917 -0.82 3.15 53.05
CA ILE A 917 -1.03 4.57 52.76
C ILE A 917 0.20 5.40 53.14
N ALA A 918 0.87 5.06 54.25
CA ALA A 918 2.11 5.73 54.67
C ALA A 918 3.29 5.54 53.70
N THR A 919 3.25 4.55 52.80
CA THR A 919 4.24 4.43 51.71
C THR A 919 4.02 5.43 50.58
N GLY A 920 2.89 6.14 50.59
CA GLY A 920 2.46 7.03 49.53
C GLY A 920 3.47 8.14 49.24
N ARG A 921 3.94 8.17 48.00
CA ARG A 921 4.86 9.19 47.50
C ARG A 921 4.32 9.85 46.24
N LYS A 922 4.63 11.13 46.08
CA LYS A 922 4.32 11.87 44.86
C LYS A 922 5.30 11.46 43.77
N ALA A 923 4.79 11.01 42.63
CA ALA A 923 5.57 10.81 41.42
C ALA A 923 5.89 12.16 40.75
N GLU A 924 6.87 12.17 39.85
CA GLU A 924 7.22 13.37 39.07
C GLU A 924 6.04 13.88 38.23
N SER A 925 5.15 12.98 37.79
CA SER A 925 3.89 13.27 37.11
C SER A 925 2.86 14.01 37.98
N GLY A 926 3.08 14.09 39.29
CA GLY A 926 2.13 14.61 40.27
C GLY A 926 1.16 13.57 40.84
N SER A 927 1.12 12.36 40.28
CA SER A 927 0.35 11.21 40.77
C SER A 927 0.83 10.72 42.14
N THR A 928 0.03 9.88 42.79
CA THR A 928 0.41 9.18 44.03
C THR A 928 0.76 7.74 43.74
N VAL A 929 1.91 7.29 44.24
CA VAL A 929 2.34 5.88 44.16
C VAL A 929 2.37 5.28 45.55
N LEU A 930 1.69 4.15 45.75
CA LEU A 930 1.70 3.33 46.96
C LEU A 930 2.50 2.04 46.71
N THR A 931 3.10 1.49 47.76
CA THR A 931 3.64 0.12 47.79
C THR A 931 2.67 -0.75 48.58
N VAL A 932 2.04 -1.70 47.90
CA VAL A 932 0.98 -2.56 48.47
C VAL A 932 1.55 -3.90 48.97
N GLY A 933 2.70 -4.30 48.47
CA GLY A 933 3.40 -5.52 48.89
C GLY A 933 4.81 -5.60 48.29
N PRO A 934 5.58 -6.65 48.62
CA PRO A 934 6.93 -6.85 48.08
C PRO A 934 6.92 -6.95 46.55
N GLY A 935 7.37 -5.88 45.87
CA GLY A 935 7.36 -5.80 44.41
C GLY A 935 5.99 -5.45 43.80
N HIS A 936 5.05 -4.95 44.59
CA HIS A 936 3.74 -4.46 44.13
C HIS A 936 3.60 -2.95 44.36
N THR A 937 3.49 -2.18 43.28
CA THR A 937 3.20 -0.73 43.35
C THR A 937 1.92 -0.35 42.63
N VAL A 938 1.17 0.60 43.20
CA VAL A 938 -0.06 1.15 42.61
C VAL A 938 0.07 2.66 42.44
N GLU A 939 -0.10 3.16 41.22
CA GLU A 939 -0.16 4.60 40.90
C GLU A 939 -1.61 5.06 40.70
N PHE A 940 -2.06 6.01 41.52
CA PHE A 940 -3.31 6.76 41.31
C PHE A 940 -3.02 8.02 40.50
N VAL A 941 -3.37 8.00 39.22
CA VAL A 941 -3.09 9.08 38.27
C VAL A 941 -3.92 10.31 38.60
N GLY A 942 -3.25 11.46 38.75
CA GLY A 942 -3.90 12.75 38.99
C GLY A 942 -4.39 12.98 40.42
N LEU A 943 -4.15 12.04 41.36
CA LEU A 943 -4.42 12.22 42.78
C LEU A 943 -3.11 12.51 43.54
N SER A 944 -3.16 13.47 44.46
CA SER A 944 -2.06 13.80 45.36
C SER A 944 -2.06 12.90 46.59
N PRO A 945 -0.92 12.76 47.32
CA PRO A 945 -0.87 11.84 48.47
C PRO A 945 -1.90 12.18 49.57
N SER A 946 -2.31 13.44 49.69
CA SER A 946 -3.35 13.86 50.63
C SER A 946 -4.77 13.45 50.23
N ASP A 947 -4.99 13.08 48.97
CA ASP A 947 -6.30 12.62 48.49
C ASP A 947 -6.55 11.15 48.87
N VAL A 948 -5.48 10.35 49.00
CA VAL A 948 -5.57 8.92 49.33
C VAL A 948 -5.94 8.74 50.80
N SER A 949 -7.04 8.03 51.05
CA SER A 949 -7.55 7.78 52.40
C SER A 949 -7.98 6.31 52.58
N PRO A 950 -8.17 5.83 53.81
CA PRO A 950 -8.67 4.48 54.05
C PRO A 950 -10.01 4.19 53.35
N ALA A 951 -10.83 5.21 53.06
CA ALA A 951 -12.11 5.05 52.37
C ALA A 951 -11.98 4.70 50.88
N PHE A 952 -10.77 4.70 50.32
CA PHE A 952 -10.52 4.17 48.98
C PHE A 952 -10.50 2.64 48.97
N PHE A 953 -10.33 2.04 50.15
CA PHE A 953 -10.13 0.61 50.32
C PHE A 953 -11.31 -0.01 51.05
N ASP A 954 -11.66 -1.22 50.64
CA ASP A 954 -12.69 -2.05 51.28
C ASP A 954 -12.09 -3.09 52.23
#